data_AF-A0A922CHP8-F1
#
_entry.id   AF-A0A922CHP8-F1
#
_cell.length_a   1.000
_cell.length_b   1.000
_cell.length_c   1.000
_cell.angle_alpha   90.00
_cell.angle_beta   90.00
_cell.angle_gamma   90.00
#
_symmetry.space_group_name_H-M   'P 1'
#
loop_
_entity.id
_entity.type
_entity.pdbx_description
1 polymer ?
#
loop_
_entity_poly.entity_id
_entity_poly.type
_entity_poly.pdbx_seq_one_letter_code
_entity_poly.pdbx_strand_id
1 'polypeptide(L)'
;MQPGRTAFRISLVKRINNASDAMEFLLALEQYDRWGNKRIVLDCNAKNAKSILVEHVRKVQLGRRTYHYMLSGLVMDDHWENEVTEYGAVNITGFRIVDHSRKIVRDFMDGLRRMDPRFKGTISAETALMYDGVQVLMDALGRLWRKKPDAFRSALRRAAGQANSTKVIDCNPGKSWVVPFEHGDKISRLIKKTDIEGLTGNISFNEEGHRYNFTLHVVEMTVQSAMFKVATWSDSRGLQLTSSKVVQLKSPATYETNRTYIVTTILQEPYMMQKLAEYGQREEQYYGFCKDLTDLIARRLGIKYELKIARERKHKPESFPGDWPVDEIIRKEADIVVAPLAVTPERQRVVDFSEPFLSVDVPIHHKRTPKQLTDTFSFLRPLSKEIWLCVIFSFFAVSIVLFLVSRFSPHEWRSISISDTHLDHPVSSTNEIILHNEFSIWNSFWFSLGSFMQQGSDVVPRSLSGRIVGTVWWFFALILVCSYTANLAAYLIVERIAEPTQSLNYVHSLHTEMTQYSRKDLTNEKTFDASRTASTHVVDANGHLACDTMTRVCRYKNINYAIATSKDSPLKEAINLAIIQLKKDGVINKLWAKWIMTTKKSECDATGDEDTTVKEMTLSQVAGIFYVLLGGLALALAVALIEFCQNGRAEAARANVPLRTALRARARLATATSARDRKTLPQRTPQRDHDRLGWNGAAFAGYFTAGTQISQEDGVHAGFTHV
;
A
#
# COMPACT_ATOMS: atom_id res chain seq x y z
N MET A 1 9.20 -59.09 29.12
CA MET A 1 8.30 -59.86 28.23
C MET A 1 9.11 -61.00 27.63
N GLN A 2 8.74 -62.26 27.87
CA GLN A 2 9.30 -63.37 27.09
C GLN A 2 8.68 -63.34 25.67
N PRO A 3 9.46 -63.52 24.60
CA PRO A 3 8.90 -63.59 23.25
C PRO A 3 8.26 -64.97 23.06
N GLY A 4 6.95 -64.98 22.82
CA GLY A 4 6.22 -66.20 22.45
C GLY A 4 4.99 -66.45 23.31
N ARG A 5 3.83 -66.00 22.82
CA ARG A 5 2.47 -66.58 23.00
C ARG A 5 1.37 -65.75 22.36
N THR A 6 1.64 -64.52 21.92
CA THR A 6 0.68 -63.70 21.16
C THR A 6 0.85 -63.97 19.66
N ALA A 7 -0.09 -64.69 19.04
CA ALA A 7 -0.16 -64.80 17.59
C ALA A 7 -0.57 -63.44 17.01
N PHE A 8 0.32 -62.78 16.27
CA PHE A 8 -0.03 -61.58 15.51
C PHE A 8 -0.65 -62.03 14.18
N ARG A 9 -1.85 -61.55 13.89
CA ARG A 9 -2.55 -61.85 12.64
C ARG A 9 -2.10 -60.87 11.57
N ILE A 10 -1.30 -61.33 10.62
CA ILE A 10 -0.98 -60.57 9.42
C ILE A 10 -2.26 -60.51 8.56
N SER A 11 -2.77 -59.31 8.32
CA SER A 11 -3.98 -59.12 7.51
C SER A 11 -3.67 -59.21 6.02
N LEU A 12 -2.61 -58.53 5.57
CA LEU A 12 -2.27 -58.36 4.16
C LEU A 12 -0.76 -58.29 3.97
N VAL A 13 -0.28 -58.83 2.85
CA VAL A 13 1.13 -58.80 2.44
C VAL A 13 1.19 -58.43 0.96
N LYS A 14 2.01 -57.45 0.59
CA LYS A 14 2.26 -57.06 -0.80
C LYS A 14 3.75 -56.87 -1.01
N ARG A 15 4.29 -57.50 -2.06
CA ARG A 15 5.65 -57.22 -2.55
C ARG A 15 5.62 -55.91 -3.33
N ILE A 16 6.53 -55.00 -3.00
CA ILE A 16 6.64 -53.68 -3.63
C ILE A 16 7.98 -53.58 -4.35
N ASN A 17 7.98 -52.98 -5.55
CA ASN A 17 9.23 -52.66 -6.27
C ASN A 17 9.58 -51.18 -6.08
N ASN A 18 8.56 -50.31 -6.17
CA ASN A 18 8.70 -48.86 -6.07
C ASN A 18 7.80 -48.25 -4.97
N ALA A 19 8.07 -46.98 -4.62
CA ALA A 19 7.25 -46.25 -3.66
C ALA A 19 5.81 -46.05 -4.14
N SER A 20 5.61 -45.86 -5.44
CA SER A 20 4.27 -45.70 -6.03
C SER A 20 3.40 -46.96 -5.88
N ASP A 21 3.96 -48.16 -6.02
CA ASP A 21 3.24 -49.43 -5.82
C ASP A 21 2.76 -49.59 -4.37
N ALA A 22 3.56 -49.09 -3.42
CA ALA A 22 3.19 -49.02 -2.02
C ALA A 22 2.04 -48.03 -1.84
N MET A 23 2.11 -46.83 -2.43
CA MET A 23 1.05 -45.84 -2.30
C MET A 23 -0.28 -46.30 -2.87
N GLU A 24 -0.28 -46.96 -4.03
CA GLU A 24 -1.49 -47.55 -4.61
C GLU A 24 -2.11 -48.57 -3.66
N PHE A 25 -1.29 -49.41 -3.03
CA PHE A 25 -1.76 -50.36 -2.03
C PHE A 25 -2.36 -49.68 -0.80
N LEU A 26 -1.71 -48.64 -0.27
CA LEU A 26 -2.23 -47.89 0.87
C LEU A 26 -3.55 -47.16 0.53
N LEU A 27 -3.68 -46.65 -0.69
CA LEU A 27 -4.92 -46.02 -1.15
C LEU A 27 -6.07 -47.03 -1.27
N ALA A 28 -5.77 -48.25 -1.74
CA ALA A 28 -6.77 -49.33 -1.75
C ALA A 28 -7.21 -49.71 -0.32
N LEU A 29 -6.30 -49.65 0.66
CA LEU A 29 -6.65 -49.87 2.08
C LEU A 29 -7.56 -48.77 2.63
N GLU A 30 -7.34 -47.50 2.26
CA GLU A 30 -8.19 -46.38 2.67
C GLU A 30 -9.61 -46.47 2.10
N GLN A 31 -9.78 -47.05 0.90
CA GLN A 31 -11.11 -47.26 0.32
C GLN A 31 -11.94 -48.26 1.13
N TYR A 32 -11.29 -49.25 1.76
CA TYR A 32 -11.97 -50.28 2.56
C TYR A 32 -12.22 -49.83 4.00
N ASP A 33 -11.22 -49.22 4.65
CA ASP A 33 -11.32 -48.77 6.03
C ASP A 33 -10.52 -47.48 6.24
N ARG A 34 -11.21 -46.34 6.23
CA ARG A 34 -10.59 -45.01 6.32
C ARG A 34 -10.17 -44.63 7.74
N TRP A 35 -10.98 -44.97 8.73
CA TRP A 35 -10.79 -44.51 10.12
C TRP A 35 -10.05 -45.51 11.01
N GLY A 36 -9.90 -46.76 10.57
CA GLY A 36 -9.17 -47.78 11.30
C GLY A 36 -7.68 -47.47 11.44
N ASN A 37 -7.13 -47.86 12.60
CA ASN A 37 -5.70 -47.78 12.88
C ASN A 37 -4.94 -48.85 12.10
N LYS A 38 -4.03 -48.43 11.23
CA LYS A 38 -3.24 -49.30 10.36
C LYS A 38 -1.81 -49.39 10.88
N ARG A 39 -1.35 -50.61 11.15
CA ARG A 39 0.02 -50.90 11.58
C ARG A 39 0.74 -51.59 10.44
N ILE A 40 1.77 -50.94 9.90
CA ILE A 40 2.44 -51.37 8.67
C ILE A 40 3.89 -51.69 8.98
N VAL A 41 4.32 -52.90 8.63
CA VAL A 41 5.72 -53.30 8.68
C VAL A 41 6.31 -53.09 7.29
N LEU A 42 7.34 -52.24 7.20
CA LEU A 42 8.05 -51.98 5.95
C LEU A 42 9.41 -52.70 5.98
N ASP A 43 9.55 -53.67 5.07
CA ASP A 43 10.79 -54.40 4.83
C ASP A 43 11.33 -54.09 3.44
N CYS A 44 12.14 -53.03 3.36
CA CYS A 44 12.79 -52.59 2.13
C CYS A 44 14.08 -51.81 2.44
N ASN A 45 14.85 -51.52 1.39
CA ASN A 45 16.06 -50.68 1.51
C ASN A 45 15.70 -49.31 2.11
N ALA A 46 16.62 -48.74 2.92
CA ALA A 46 16.53 -47.40 3.49
C ALA A 46 16.06 -46.33 2.50
N LYS A 47 16.57 -46.34 1.25
CA LYS A 47 16.15 -45.39 0.22
C LYS A 47 14.66 -45.50 -0.14
N ASN A 48 14.17 -46.73 -0.32
CA ASN A 48 12.77 -46.97 -0.66
C ASN A 48 11.85 -46.70 0.53
N ALA A 49 12.26 -47.12 1.74
CA ALA A 49 11.52 -46.86 2.97
C ALA A 49 11.30 -45.36 3.17
N LYS A 50 12.35 -44.54 3.00
CA LYS A 50 12.26 -43.08 3.05
C LYS A 50 11.32 -42.53 1.99
N SER A 51 11.47 -42.94 0.72
CA SER A 51 10.61 -42.48 -0.37
C SER A 51 9.13 -42.79 -0.13
N ILE A 52 8.81 -43.99 0.38
CA ILE A 52 7.44 -44.41 0.72
C ILE A 52 6.85 -43.52 1.81
N LEU A 53 7.63 -43.23 2.85
CA LEU A 53 7.19 -42.35 3.94
C LEU A 53 6.96 -40.92 3.45
N VAL A 54 7.88 -40.37 2.64
CA VAL A 54 7.70 -39.03 2.04
C VAL A 54 6.44 -38.96 1.20
N GLU A 55 6.26 -39.91 0.27
CA GLU A 55 5.09 -39.93 -0.59
C GLU A 55 3.80 -40.10 0.20
N HIS A 56 3.81 -40.89 1.27
CA HIS A 56 2.66 -41.05 2.15
C HIS A 56 2.23 -39.71 2.74
N VAL A 57 3.18 -38.94 3.32
CA VAL A 57 2.80 -37.70 4.00
C VAL A 57 2.38 -36.61 3.01
N ARG A 58 2.96 -36.59 1.80
CA ARG A 58 2.57 -35.67 0.73
C ARG A 58 1.17 -35.94 0.17
N LYS A 59 0.70 -37.19 0.19
CA LYS A 59 -0.65 -37.55 -0.30
C LYS A 59 -1.72 -37.26 0.76
N VAL A 60 -2.53 -36.23 0.51
CA VAL A 60 -3.65 -35.78 1.39
C VAL A 60 -4.72 -36.86 1.62
N GLN A 61 -4.83 -37.84 0.73
CA GLN A 61 -5.81 -38.93 0.79
C GLN A 61 -5.51 -39.94 1.92
N LEU A 62 -4.26 -40.03 2.36
CA LEU A 62 -3.82 -40.97 3.39
C LEU A 62 -3.90 -40.33 4.77
N GLY A 63 -4.43 -41.07 5.75
CA GLY A 63 -4.55 -40.59 7.12
C GLY A 63 -3.20 -40.49 7.82
N ARG A 64 -2.78 -39.30 8.26
CA ARG A 64 -1.48 -39.13 8.94
C ARG A 64 -1.46 -39.73 10.36
N ARG A 65 -2.57 -39.62 11.09
CA ARG A 65 -2.69 -40.06 12.51
C ARG A 65 -3.14 -41.50 12.70
N THR A 66 -3.70 -42.13 11.66
CA THR A 66 -4.22 -43.50 11.71
C THR A 66 -3.15 -44.54 11.38
N TYR A 67 -1.97 -44.13 10.93
CA TYR A 67 -0.89 -45.02 10.53
C TYR A 67 0.22 -45.08 11.57
N HIS A 68 0.78 -46.28 11.74
CA HIS A 68 2.01 -46.52 12.46
C HIS A 68 2.90 -47.42 11.61
N TYR A 69 4.08 -46.91 11.24
CA TYR A 69 5.10 -47.66 10.52
C TYR A 69 6.12 -48.28 11.45
N MET A 70 6.43 -49.56 11.22
CA MET A 70 7.56 -50.25 11.81
C MET A 70 8.56 -50.58 10.70
N LEU A 71 9.76 -49.99 10.77
CA LEU A 71 10.85 -50.23 9.83
C LEU A 71 11.67 -51.43 10.33
N SER A 72 11.72 -52.52 9.56
CA SER A 72 12.51 -53.71 9.92
C SER A 72 14.02 -53.47 9.78
N GLY A 73 14.43 -52.68 8.80
CA GLY A 73 15.84 -52.38 8.52
C GLY A 73 16.46 -51.36 9.48
N LEU A 74 17.79 -51.21 9.39
CA LEU A 74 18.58 -50.21 10.13
C LEU A 74 18.48 -48.80 9.53
N VAL A 75 17.28 -48.41 9.09
CA VAL A 75 16.99 -47.16 8.37
C VAL A 75 17.12 -45.93 9.28
N MET A 76 17.05 -46.12 10.60
CA MET A 76 17.07 -45.01 11.56
C MET A 76 18.48 -44.46 11.85
N ASP A 77 19.55 -45.15 11.43
CA ASP A 77 20.93 -44.62 11.46
C ASP A 77 21.20 -43.64 10.30
N ASP A 78 20.42 -43.78 9.23
CA ASP A 78 20.55 -43.08 7.98
C ASP A 78 20.12 -41.60 8.11
N HIS A 79 20.64 -40.69 7.27
CA HIS A 79 20.29 -39.25 7.41
C HIS A 79 18.81 -38.97 7.08
N TRP A 80 18.09 -38.30 7.98
CA TRP A 80 16.72 -37.81 7.78
C TRP A 80 16.75 -36.30 7.58
N GLU A 81 16.25 -35.80 6.46
CA GLU A 81 16.28 -34.37 6.12
C GLU A 81 15.32 -33.57 7.01
N ASN A 82 15.82 -32.53 7.69
CA ASN A 82 15.04 -31.68 8.60
C ASN A 82 14.01 -30.77 7.89
N GLU A 83 14.13 -30.57 6.57
CA GLU A 83 13.21 -29.74 5.77
C GLU A 83 11.83 -30.38 5.62
N VAL A 84 11.74 -31.67 5.92
CA VAL A 84 10.50 -32.42 5.90
C VAL A 84 9.99 -32.48 7.35
N THR A 85 9.42 -31.36 7.80
CA THR A 85 8.47 -31.30 8.93
C THR A 85 7.31 -32.29 8.77
N GLU A 86 7.20 -32.94 7.60
CA GLU A 86 6.28 -34.01 7.26
C GLU A 86 6.64 -35.37 7.90
N TYR A 87 7.90 -35.68 8.26
CA TYR A 87 8.23 -36.98 8.89
C TYR A 87 7.69 -37.13 10.31
N GLY A 88 7.41 -36.00 10.97
CA GLY A 88 6.62 -35.93 12.19
C GLY A 88 5.11 -35.87 11.91
N ALA A 89 4.58 -36.45 10.84
CA ALA A 89 3.13 -36.54 10.65
C ALA A 89 2.56 -37.91 11.03
N VAL A 90 3.42 -38.94 11.07
CA VAL A 90 3.05 -40.34 11.29
C VAL A 90 3.96 -40.93 12.38
N ASN A 91 3.46 -41.87 13.18
CA ASN A 91 4.30 -42.56 14.15
C ASN A 91 5.19 -43.59 13.43
N ILE A 92 6.49 -43.53 13.67
CA ILE A 92 7.47 -44.41 13.05
C ILE A 92 8.32 -45.03 14.15
N THR A 93 8.36 -46.35 14.20
CA THR A 93 9.28 -47.14 15.02
C THR A 93 10.30 -47.82 14.12
N GLY A 94 11.55 -47.85 14.55
CA GLY A 94 12.60 -48.51 13.79
C GLY A 94 13.80 -48.88 14.64
N PHE A 95 14.78 -49.49 13.99
CA PHE A 95 15.97 -50.00 14.63
C PHE A 95 17.20 -49.20 14.26
N ARG A 96 18.11 -49.13 15.22
CA ARG A 96 19.34 -48.38 15.17
C ARG A 96 20.46 -49.20 15.80
N ILE A 97 21.59 -49.33 15.13
CA ILE A 97 22.74 -50.08 15.63
C ILE A 97 23.88 -49.17 16.12
N VAL A 98 24.04 -47.98 15.53
CA VAL A 98 25.12 -47.07 15.91
C VAL A 98 24.69 -46.23 17.10
N ASP A 99 25.50 -46.15 18.14
CA ASP A 99 25.23 -45.31 19.31
C ASP A 99 26.04 -44.01 19.24
N HIS A 100 25.41 -42.89 18.87
CA HIS A 100 26.06 -41.59 18.83
C HIS A 100 26.53 -41.06 20.20
N SER A 101 26.09 -41.66 21.32
CA SER A 101 26.56 -41.24 22.65
C SER A 101 27.97 -41.73 22.96
N ARG A 102 28.41 -42.84 22.32
CA ARG A 102 29.72 -43.44 22.55
C ARG A 102 30.84 -42.52 22.07
N LYS A 103 31.92 -42.45 22.86
CA LYS A 103 33.09 -41.61 22.54
C LYS A 103 33.73 -42.02 21.21
N ILE A 104 33.92 -43.32 20.96
CA ILE A 104 34.53 -43.82 19.72
C ILE A 104 33.79 -43.36 18.46
N VAL A 105 32.45 -43.32 18.54
CA VAL A 105 31.60 -42.84 17.45
C VAL A 105 31.71 -41.33 17.30
N ARG A 106 31.70 -40.57 18.39
CA ARG A 106 31.86 -39.10 18.35
C ARG A 106 33.21 -38.70 17.76
N ASP A 107 34.29 -39.33 18.20
CA ASP A 107 35.64 -39.07 17.71
C ASP A 107 35.78 -39.39 16.21
N PHE A 108 35.19 -40.51 15.76
CA PHE A 108 35.12 -40.88 14.35
C PHE A 108 34.34 -39.85 13.52
N MET A 109 33.17 -39.43 14.01
CA MET A 109 32.32 -38.46 13.32
C MET A 109 32.98 -37.09 13.22
N ASP A 110 33.67 -36.64 14.26
CA ASP A 110 34.44 -35.39 14.24
C ASP A 110 35.65 -35.49 13.29
N GLY A 111 36.30 -36.66 13.21
CA GLY A 111 37.32 -36.93 12.19
C GLY A 111 36.76 -36.82 10.77
N LEU A 112 35.61 -37.42 10.52
CA LEU A 112 34.96 -37.41 9.21
C LEU A 112 34.51 -36.00 8.80
N ARG A 113 33.99 -35.21 9.74
CA ARG A 113 33.64 -33.79 9.53
C ARG A 113 34.84 -32.93 9.14
N ARG A 114 36.03 -33.21 9.70
CA ARG A 114 37.26 -32.48 9.34
C ARG A 114 37.74 -32.82 7.92
N MET A 115 37.49 -34.05 7.45
CA MET A 115 37.92 -34.49 6.12
C MET A 115 36.94 -34.09 5.02
N ASP A 116 35.63 -34.13 5.26
CA ASP A 116 34.61 -33.70 4.29
C ASP A 116 33.66 -32.66 4.92
N PRO A 117 33.80 -31.37 4.57
CA PRO A 117 32.91 -30.31 5.02
C PRO A 117 31.45 -30.50 4.61
N ARG A 118 31.15 -31.34 3.61
CA ARG A 118 29.77 -31.61 3.15
C ARG A 118 29.06 -32.66 4.00
N PHE A 119 29.75 -33.29 4.94
CA PHE A 119 29.19 -34.36 5.75
C PHE A 119 28.11 -33.82 6.72
N LYS A 120 26.85 -34.23 6.51
CA LYS A 120 25.67 -33.76 7.24
C LYS A 120 25.47 -34.39 8.63
N GLY A 121 26.52 -34.97 9.22
CA GLY A 121 26.56 -35.28 10.65
C GLY A 121 25.94 -36.59 11.14
N THR A 122 25.41 -37.45 10.26
CA THR A 122 24.95 -38.82 10.59
C THR A 122 25.60 -39.85 9.66
N ILE A 123 25.80 -41.09 10.14
CA ILE A 123 26.43 -42.18 9.38
C ILE A 123 25.45 -43.33 9.19
N SER A 124 25.33 -43.85 7.97
CA SER A 124 24.47 -45.01 7.69
C SER A 124 24.97 -46.27 8.40
N ALA A 125 24.04 -47.17 8.74
CA ALA A 125 24.39 -48.46 9.32
C ALA A 125 25.31 -49.29 8.41
N GLU A 126 25.10 -49.23 7.09
CA GLU A 126 25.94 -49.91 6.10
C GLU A 126 27.38 -49.41 6.14
N THR A 127 27.58 -48.08 6.23
CA THR A 127 28.92 -47.49 6.31
C THR A 127 29.61 -47.86 7.63
N ALA A 128 28.88 -47.85 8.74
CA ALA A 128 29.42 -48.24 10.04
C ALA A 128 29.83 -49.73 10.05
N LEU A 129 29.01 -50.62 9.48
CA LEU A 129 29.33 -52.04 9.32
C LEU A 129 30.53 -52.27 8.39
N MET A 130 30.68 -51.47 7.34
CA MET A 130 31.85 -51.52 6.45
C MET A 130 33.14 -51.16 7.21
N TYR A 131 33.11 -50.08 7.99
CA TYR A 131 34.25 -49.66 8.82
C TYR A 131 34.64 -50.75 9.84
N ASP A 132 33.65 -51.28 10.56
CA ASP A 132 33.85 -52.36 11.52
C ASP A 132 34.35 -53.64 10.84
N GLY A 133 33.89 -53.95 9.63
CA GLY A 133 34.36 -55.08 8.83
C GLY A 133 35.85 -55.00 8.50
N VAL A 134 36.35 -53.81 8.15
CA VAL A 134 37.79 -53.58 7.96
C VAL A 134 38.55 -53.76 9.27
N GLN A 135 38.01 -53.27 10.39
CA GLN A 135 38.62 -53.42 11.70
C GLN A 135 38.74 -54.89 12.13
N VAL A 136 37.72 -55.72 11.87
CA VAL A 136 37.75 -57.17 12.09
C VAL A 136 38.85 -57.83 11.25
N LEU A 137 38.96 -57.47 9.97
CA LEU A 137 40.01 -57.99 9.09
C LEU A 137 41.41 -57.58 9.56
N MET A 138 41.59 -56.33 9.99
CA MET A 138 42.85 -55.83 10.52
C MET A 138 43.26 -56.55 11.81
N ASP A 139 42.32 -56.83 12.72
CA ASP A 139 42.59 -57.60 13.93
C ASP A 139 42.96 -59.06 13.59
N ALA A 140 42.17 -59.72 12.75
CA ALA A 140 42.41 -61.11 12.35
C ALA A 140 43.76 -61.29 11.63
N LEU A 141 44.04 -60.46 10.62
CA LEU A 141 45.32 -60.48 9.88
C LEU A 141 46.49 -60.02 10.75
N GLY A 142 46.29 -59.00 11.59
CA GLY A 142 47.30 -58.51 12.51
C GLY A 142 47.70 -59.55 13.57
N ARG A 143 46.75 -60.34 14.08
CA ARG A 143 47.04 -61.50 14.96
C ARG A 143 47.78 -62.60 14.21
N LEU A 144 47.41 -62.85 12.95
CA LEU A 144 48.10 -63.84 12.12
C LEU A 144 49.55 -63.42 11.83
N TRP A 145 49.78 -62.17 11.45
CA TRP A 145 51.12 -61.62 11.20
C TRP A 145 52.00 -61.63 12.46
N ARG A 146 51.45 -61.25 13.62
CA ARG A 146 52.19 -61.32 14.89
C ARG A 146 52.58 -62.75 15.26
N LYS A 147 51.69 -63.72 15.02
CA LYS A 147 51.94 -65.14 15.34
C LYS A 147 52.89 -65.81 14.34
N LYS A 148 52.80 -65.42 13.06
CA LYS A 148 53.63 -65.96 11.97
C LYS A 148 53.95 -64.85 10.96
N PRO A 149 55.04 -64.09 11.17
CA PRO A 149 55.43 -63.02 10.25
C PRO A 149 55.78 -63.55 8.85
N ASP A 150 56.21 -64.82 8.75
CA ASP A 150 56.53 -65.46 7.47
C ASP A 150 55.34 -66.18 6.80
N ALA A 151 54.14 -66.17 7.41
CA ALA A 151 52.95 -66.87 6.87
C ALA A 151 52.61 -66.46 5.43
N PHE A 152 52.87 -65.19 5.07
CA PHE A 152 52.60 -64.69 3.73
C PHE A 152 53.86 -64.60 2.87
N ARG A 153 55.07 -64.78 3.41
CA ARG A 153 56.32 -64.69 2.62
C ARG A 153 56.43 -65.81 1.59
N SER A 154 56.02 -67.03 1.93
CA SER A 154 56.02 -68.16 0.98
C SER A 154 54.90 -68.03 -0.06
N ALA A 155 53.75 -67.45 0.30
CA ALA A 155 52.66 -67.15 -0.63
C ALA A 155 53.01 -65.99 -1.59
N LEU A 156 53.61 -64.91 -1.08
CA LEU A 156 54.09 -63.77 -1.89
C LEU A 156 55.30 -64.13 -2.75
N ARG A 157 56.26 -64.93 -2.25
CA ARG A 157 57.39 -65.40 -3.07
C ARG A 157 56.95 -66.37 -4.17
N ARG A 158 55.94 -67.22 -3.93
CA ARG A 158 55.31 -68.04 -4.97
C ARG A 158 54.61 -67.18 -6.04
N ALA A 159 54.13 -65.99 -5.68
CA ALA A 159 53.60 -65.02 -6.64
C ALA A 159 54.70 -64.25 -7.41
N ALA A 160 55.86 -64.00 -6.79
CA ALA A 160 56.94 -63.18 -7.37
C ALA A 160 58.02 -63.97 -8.14
N GLY A 161 58.22 -65.28 -7.85
CA GLY A 161 59.31 -66.08 -8.41
C GLY A 161 59.01 -66.81 -9.73
N GLN A 162 57.75 -66.85 -10.18
CA GLN A 162 57.39 -67.58 -11.41
C GLN A 162 56.09 -67.04 -12.02
N ALA A 163 56.21 -65.92 -12.73
CA ALA A 163 55.12 -65.25 -13.45
C ALA A 163 54.43 -66.10 -14.54
N ASN A 164 54.95 -67.30 -14.86
CA ASN A 164 54.35 -68.24 -15.82
C ASN A 164 53.64 -69.44 -15.19
N SER A 165 53.59 -69.56 -13.85
CA SER A 165 52.90 -70.67 -13.15
C SER A 165 52.28 -70.25 -11.82
N THR A 166 51.90 -68.97 -11.69
CA THR A 166 51.01 -68.60 -10.58
C THR A 166 49.71 -69.37 -10.79
N LYS A 167 49.50 -70.43 -10.01
CA LYS A 167 48.16 -70.89 -9.65
C LYS A 167 47.52 -69.76 -8.83
N VAL A 168 47.18 -68.67 -9.51
CA VAL A 168 46.02 -67.85 -9.16
C VAL A 168 44.90 -68.86 -8.93
N ILE A 169 44.17 -68.71 -7.83
CA ILE A 169 43.04 -69.59 -7.55
C ILE A 169 42.06 -69.41 -8.71
N ASP A 170 42.04 -70.39 -9.62
CA ASP A 170 41.11 -70.42 -10.72
C ASP A 170 39.74 -70.82 -10.15
N CYS A 171 38.79 -69.90 -10.21
CA CYS A 171 37.42 -70.12 -9.73
C CYS A 171 36.61 -71.02 -10.67
N ASN A 172 37.08 -71.26 -11.90
CA ASN A 172 36.43 -72.15 -12.86
C ASN A 172 37.40 -73.22 -13.41
N PRO A 173 37.93 -74.10 -12.56
CA PRO A 173 38.94 -75.07 -12.98
C PRO A 173 38.33 -76.27 -13.72
N GLY A 174 37.46 -76.08 -14.72
CA GLY A 174 36.92 -77.17 -15.55
C GLY A 174 36.53 -78.45 -14.77
N LYS A 175 37.17 -79.59 -15.08
CA LYS A 175 37.00 -80.90 -14.40
C LYS A 175 37.86 -81.10 -13.13
N SER A 176 38.70 -80.13 -12.77
CA SER A 176 39.61 -80.22 -11.63
C SER A 176 38.98 -79.63 -10.37
N TRP A 177 39.35 -80.16 -9.20
CA TRP A 177 38.95 -79.58 -7.92
C TRP A 177 39.63 -78.23 -7.67
N VAL A 178 38.89 -77.26 -7.12
CA VAL A 178 39.44 -75.96 -6.68
C VAL A 178 40.35 -76.20 -5.48
N VAL A 179 41.64 -75.88 -5.60
CA VAL A 179 42.57 -75.97 -4.47
C VAL A 179 42.35 -74.77 -3.55
N PRO A 180 41.85 -74.95 -2.32
CA PRO A 180 41.60 -73.85 -1.40
C PRO A 180 42.90 -73.20 -0.93
N PHE A 181 42.83 -71.92 -0.57
CA PHE A 181 43.98 -71.20 -0.05
C PHE A 181 44.48 -71.81 1.27
N GLU A 182 45.79 -72.12 1.34
CA GLU A 182 46.44 -72.82 2.47
C GLU A 182 46.21 -72.17 3.85
N HIS A 183 45.90 -70.88 3.90
CA HIS A 183 45.67 -70.14 5.14
C HIS A 183 44.21 -69.67 5.31
N GLY A 184 43.31 -70.03 4.38
CA GLY A 184 41.90 -69.65 4.42
C GLY A 184 41.21 -70.06 5.72
N ASP A 185 41.33 -71.34 6.11
CA ASP A 185 40.72 -71.87 7.34
C ASP A 185 41.29 -71.20 8.60
N LYS A 186 42.58 -70.89 8.61
CA LYS A 186 43.23 -70.21 9.74
C LYS A 186 42.73 -68.78 9.88
N ILE A 187 42.59 -68.07 8.76
CA ILE A 187 42.05 -66.70 8.74
C ILE A 187 40.58 -66.73 9.17
N SER A 188 39.76 -67.64 8.64
CA SER A 188 38.35 -67.80 9.03
C SER A 188 38.20 -68.05 10.53
N ARG A 189 39.01 -68.95 11.12
CA ARG A 189 39.01 -69.19 12.57
C ARG A 189 39.47 -67.97 13.39
N LEU A 190 40.38 -67.16 12.86
CA LEU A 190 40.80 -65.93 13.54
C LEU A 190 39.71 -64.85 13.48
N ILE A 191 39.01 -64.71 12.35
CA ILE A 191 37.83 -63.85 12.21
C ILE A 191 36.74 -64.28 13.20
N LYS A 192 36.43 -65.57 13.30
CA LYS A 192 35.43 -66.06 14.27
C LYS A 192 35.83 -65.83 15.74
N LYS A 193 37.13 -65.69 16.03
CA LYS A 193 37.69 -65.42 17.36
C LYS A 193 37.93 -63.93 17.65
N THR A 194 37.53 -63.02 16.76
CA THR A 194 37.64 -61.59 17.06
C THR A 194 36.60 -61.20 18.10
N ASP A 195 37.06 -60.48 19.11
CA ASP A 195 36.22 -59.81 20.10
C ASP A 195 36.81 -58.40 20.25
N ILE A 196 36.17 -57.46 19.57
CA ILE A 196 36.62 -56.06 19.46
C ILE A 196 35.43 -55.12 19.60
N GLU A 197 35.69 -53.88 20.02
CA GLU A 197 34.69 -52.81 20.01
C GLU A 197 34.88 -51.93 18.77
N GLY A 198 33.80 -51.77 18.01
CA GLY A 198 33.72 -50.91 16.82
C GLY A 198 32.62 -49.83 16.95
N LEU A 199 32.26 -49.22 15.84
CA LEU A 199 31.21 -48.19 15.77
C LEU A 199 29.82 -48.75 16.09
N THR A 200 29.58 -50.02 15.75
CA THR A 200 28.33 -50.74 16.05
C THR A 200 28.33 -51.42 17.42
N GLY A 201 29.33 -51.13 18.26
CA GLY A 201 29.49 -51.71 19.59
C GLY A 201 30.32 -52.98 19.62
N ASN A 202 29.97 -53.95 20.47
CA ASN A 202 30.76 -55.19 20.59
C ASN A 202 30.60 -56.06 19.34
N ILE A 203 31.71 -56.55 18.80
CA ILE A 203 31.74 -57.39 17.61
C ILE A 203 32.34 -58.74 18.00
N SER A 204 31.48 -59.75 18.04
CA SER A 204 31.82 -61.13 18.36
C SER A 204 31.03 -62.09 17.46
N PHE A 205 31.63 -63.21 17.07
CA PHE A 205 31.04 -64.18 16.12
C PHE A 205 30.86 -65.57 16.74
N ASN A 206 29.74 -66.22 16.44
CA ASN A 206 29.49 -67.59 16.84
C ASN A 206 30.29 -68.58 15.98
N GLU A 207 30.15 -69.88 16.24
CA GLU A 207 30.90 -70.91 15.50
C GLU A 207 30.54 -70.96 14.01
N GLU A 208 29.34 -70.55 13.63
CA GLU A 208 28.88 -70.45 12.24
C GLU A 208 29.43 -69.19 11.54
N GLY A 209 29.79 -68.14 12.29
CA GLY A 209 30.22 -66.84 11.78
C GLY A 209 29.15 -65.76 11.80
N HIS A 210 28.01 -66.00 12.45
CA HIS A 210 27.01 -64.98 12.74
C HIS A 210 27.42 -64.12 13.94
N ARG A 211 27.09 -62.83 13.88
CA ARG A 211 27.35 -61.92 14.98
C ARG A 211 26.43 -62.26 16.16
N TYR A 212 27.00 -62.48 17.34
CA TYR A 212 26.27 -62.69 18.59
C TYR A 212 26.63 -61.58 19.60
N ASN A 213 25.81 -61.42 20.64
CA ASN A 213 26.03 -60.42 21.70
C ASN A 213 26.09 -58.95 21.19
N PHE A 214 25.24 -58.62 20.21
CA PHE A 214 25.06 -57.25 19.75
C PHE A 214 23.85 -56.60 20.42
N THR A 215 23.82 -55.27 20.40
CA THR A 215 22.75 -54.45 20.97
C THR A 215 22.13 -53.59 19.89
N LEU A 216 20.81 -53.63 19.76
CA LEU A 216 20.02 -52.74 18.92
C LEU A 216 19.29 -51.73 19.79
N HIS A 217 19.20 -50.50 19.32
CA HIS A 217 18.35 -49.48 19.89
C HIS A 217 17.04 -49.46 19.12
N VAL A 218 15.93 -49.56 19.85
CA VAL A 218 14.60 -49.30 19.31
C VAL A 218 14.35 -47.82 19.49
N VAL A 219 14.16 -47.14 18.37
CA VAL A 219 13.93 -45.70 18.32
C VAL A 219 12.53 -45.43 17.76
N GLU A 220 11.89 -44.42 18.33
CA GLU A 220 10.59 -43.94 17.89
C GLU A 220 10.72 -42.48 17.46
N MET A 221 10.03 -42.15 16.39
CA MET A 221 9.84 -40.79 15.89
C MET A 221 8.34 -40.55 15.82
N THR A 222 7.86 -39.58 16.61
CA THR A 222 6.44 -39.21 16.65
C THR A 222 6.23 -37.81 16.12
N VAL A 223 4.96 -37.43 15.96
CA VAL A 223 4.56 -36.10 15.50
C VAL A 223 5.10 -34.95 16.34
N GLN A 224 5.40 -35.23 17.62
CA GLN A 224 5.69 -34.24 18.63
C GLN A 224 7.11 -34.39 19.22
N SER A 225 7.91 -35.34 18.72
CA SER A 225 9.21 -35.67 19.31
C SER A 225 10.29 -35.93 18.26
N ALA A 226 11.52 -35.57 18.62
CA ALA A 226 12.69 -35.94 17.83
C ALA A 226 12.87 -37.45 17.97
N MET A 227 13.54 -38.08 17.01
CA MET A 227 13.93 -39.48 17.12
C MET A 227 14.58 -39.73 18.50
N PHE A 228 13.92 -40.54 19.33
CA PHE A 228 14.37 -40.85 20.67
C PHE A 228 14.39 -42.36 20.90
N LYS A 229 15.31 -42.79 21.77
CA LYS A 229 15.47 -44.20 22.13
C LYS A 229 14.38 -44.62 23.10
N VAL A 230 13.61 -45.65 22.76
CA VAL A 230 12.54 -46.21 23.60
C VAL A 230 13.01 -47.45 24.34
N ALA A 231 13.83 -48.27 23.69
CA ALA A 231 14.30 -49.52 24.27
C ALA A 231 15.67 -49.94 23.73
N THR A 232 16.33 -50.83 24.46
CA THR A 232 17.49 -51.60 23.99
C THR A 232 17.07 -53.03 23.80
N TRP A 233 17.29 -53.58 22.61
CA TRP A 233 17.18 -55.00 22.36
C TRP A 233 18.57 -55.63 22.36
N SER A 234 18.71 -56.76 23.04
CA SER A 234 19.94 -57.56 23.01
C SER A 234 19.57 -59.01 22.80
N ASP A 235 20.43 -59.74 22.11
CA ASP A 235 20.22 -61.16 21.79
C ASP A 235 20.02 -62.01 23.06
N SER A 236 20.80 -61.75 24.12
CA SER A 236 20.74 -62.51 25.38
C SER A 236 19.60 -62.11 26.32
N ARG A 237 19.22 -60.82 26.36
CA ARG A 237 18.26 -60.29 27.36
C ARG A 237 16.93 -59.84 26.75
N GLY A 238 16.76 -59.93 25.43
CA GLY A 238 15.58 -59.47 24.72
C GLY A 238 15.40 -57.95 24.76
N LEU A 239 14.14 -57.51 24.65
CA LEU A 239 13.75 -56.09 24.69
C LEU A 239 13.73 -55.56 26.12
N GLN A 240 14.56 -54.57 26.40
CA GLN A 240 14.63 -53.84 27.66
C GLN A 240 14.18 -52.40 27.42
N LEU A 241 13.06 -52.02 28.01
CA LEU A 241 12.54 -50.65 27.95
C LEU A 241 13.51 -49.71 28.67
N THR A 242 13.97 -48.69 27.97
CA THR A 242 14.80 -47.63 28.56
C THR A 242 13.86 -46.51 28.95
N SER A 243 13.87 -46.09 30.22
CA SER A 243 13.17 -44.87 30.66
C SER A 243 13.93 -43.66 30.12
N SER A 244 13.81 -43.41 28.82
CA SER A 244 14.31 -42.20 28.20
C SER A 244 13.24 -41.14 28.32
N LYS A 245 13.60 -40.01 28.90
CA LYS A 245 12.78 -38.80 28.92
C LYS A 245 12.45 -38.49 27.45
N VAL A 246 11.16 -38.54 27.09
CA VAL A 246 10.71 -38.12 25.76
C VAL A 246 11.25 -36.71 25.55
N VAL A 247 12.26 -36.58 24.70
CA VAL A 247 12.69 -35.27 24.23
C VAL A 247 11.60 -34.88 23.25
N GLN A 248 10.53 -34.29 23.78
CA GLN A 248 9.62 -33.54 22.95
C GLN A 248 10.50 -32.58 22.17
N LEU A 249 10.50 -32.71 20.83
CA LEU A 249 10.87 -31.58 20.01
C LEU A 249 9.97 -30.50 20.55
N LYS A 250 10.56 -29.43 21.07
CA LYS A 250 9.78 -28.25 21.37
C LYS A 250 9.12 -27.90 20.03
N SER A 251 7.87 -28.31 19.84
CA SER A 251 6.96 -27.50 19.06
C SER A 251 7.17 -26.10 19.62
N PRO A 252 7.34 -25.06 18.79
CA PRO A 252 7.57 -23.70 19.27
C PRO A 252 6.42 -23.14 20.13
N ALA A 253 5.49 -23.97 20.62
CA ALA A 253 4.25 -23.64 21.29
C ALA A 253 4.02 -24.36 22.64
N THR A 254 5.04 -24.90 23.32
CA THR A 254 4.85 -25.30 24.73
C THR A 254 5.13 -24.11 25.63
N TYR A 255 4.17 -23.17 25.68
CA TYR A 255 4.15 -22.08 26.65
C TYR A 255 3.61 -22.58 28.01
N GLU A 256 4.03 -21.97 29.10
CA GLU A 256 3.67 -22.40 30.46
C GLU A 256 2.30 -21.86 30.84
N THR A 257 1.28 -22.73 30.89
CA THR A 257 -0.10 -22.33 31.23
C THR A 257 -0.27 -21.88 32.69
N ASN A 258 0.61 -22.34 33.60
CA ASN A 258 0.54 -22.02 35.02
C ASN A 258 1.26 -20.72 35.41
N ARG A 259 1.95 -20.07 34.46
CA ARG A 259 2.64 -18.80 34.67
C ARG A 259 1.69 -17.64 34.40
N THR A 260 1.76 -16.59 35.24
CA THR A 260 1.10 -15.31 34.97
C THR A 260 1.99 -14.48 34.07
N TYR A 261 1.48 -14.11 32.89
CA TYR A 261 2.20 -13.29 31.92
C TYR A 261 1.89 -11.80 32.11
N ILE A 262 2.92 -10.96 32.00
CA ILE A 262 2.76 -9.50 32.11
C ILE A 262 2.42 -8.95 30.72
N VAL A 263 1.20 -8.43 30.58
CA VAL A 263 0.72 -7.79 29.35
C VAL A 263 0.84 -6.29 29.52
N THR A 264 1.65 -5.65 28.70
CA THR A 264 1.82 -4.20 28.71
C THR A 264 1.00 -3.53 27.60
N THR A 265 0.40 -2.38 27.92
CA THR A 265 -0.47 -1.63 27.00
C THR A 265 -0.39 -0.13 27.21
N ILE A 266 -1.06 0.62 26.34
CA ILE A 266 -1.08 2.09 26.31
C ILE A 266 -2.51 2.60 26.48
N LEU A 267 -2.70 3.68 27.23
CA LEU A 267 -4.02 4.32 27.36
C LEU A 267 -4.32 5.12 26.08
N GLN A 268 -5.28 4.65 25.30
CA GLN A 268 -5.69 5.29 24.06
C GLN A 268 -7.12 4.87 23.70
N GLU A 269 -8.02 5.82 23.53
CA GLU A 269 -9.40 5.56 23.07
C GLU A 269 -9.42 5.15 21.58
N PRO A 270 -10.25 4.17 21.16
CA PRO A 270 -11.12 3.28 21.93
C PRO A 270 -10.43 1.94 22.34
N TYR A 271 -9.11 1.86 22.22
CA TYR A 271 -8.32 0.63 22.42
C TYR A 271 -8.20 0.24 23.90
N MET A 272 -7.90 1.20 24.78
CA MET A 272 -7.75 1.00 26.22
C MET A 272 -8.11 2.28 26.98
N MET A 273 -9.09 2.17 27.87
CA MET A 273 -9.66 3.26 28.67
C MET A 273 -9.69 2.86 30.15
N GLN A 274 -9.59 3.85 31.01
CA GLN A 274 -9.69 3.67 32.45
C GLN A 274 -11.09 4.10 32.90
N LYS A 275 -11.78 3.26 33.69
CA LYS A 275 -13.02 3.67 34.35
C LYS A 275 -12.69 4.55 35.54
N LEU A 276 -13.40 5.66 35.71
CA LEU A 276 -13.31 6.46 36.93
C LEU A 276 -13.71 5.58 38.13
N ALA A 277 -12.82 5.46 39.10
CA ALA A 277 -13.06 4.65 40.28
C ALA A 277 -14.18 5.30 41.13
N GLU A 278 -15.28 4.58 41.35
CA GLU A 278 -16.25 4.94 42.39
C GLU A 278 -15.66 4.65 43.77
N TYR A 279 -15.95 5.53 44.74
CA TYR A 279 -15.38 5.52 46.08
C TYR A 279 -15.66 4.18 46.79
N GLY A 280 -14.65 3.31 46.87
CA GLY A 280 -14.73 2.02 47.60
C GLY A 280 -14.34 0.76 46.81
N GLN A 281 -14.13 0.82 45.49
CA GLN A 281 -13.60 -0.32 44.73
C GLN A 281 -12.07 -0.27 44.64
N ARG A 282 -11.43 -1.42 44.90
CA ARG A 282 -9.97 -1.56 45.02
C ARG A 282 -9.27 -2.03 43.75
N GLU A 283 -9.93 -1.96 42.60
CA GLU A 283 -9.35 -2.37 41.31
C GLU A 283 -9.55 -1.28 40.25
N GLU A 284 -8.43 -0.84 39.66
CA GLU A 284 -8.42 0.02 38.47
C GLU A 284 -9.01 -0.77 37.30
N GLN A 285 -10.30 -0.58 37.03
CA GLN A 285 -10.99 -1.35 36.00
C GLN A 285 -10.72 -0.74 34.61
N TYR A 286 -9.82 -1.36 33.87
CA TYR A 286 -9.53 -1.02 32.47
C TYR A 286 -10.54 -1.69 31.53
N TYR A 287 -11.02 -0.95 30.52
CA TYR A 287 -11.95 -1.44 29.50
C TYR A 287 -11.57 -0.92 28.11
N GLY A 288 -11.90 -1.65 27.04
CA GLY A 288 -11.59 -1.25 25.67
C GLY A 288 -11.35 -2.43 24.74
N PHE A 289 -11.10 -2.14 23.46
CA PHE A 289 -10.89 -3.17 22.43
C PHE A 289 -9.71 -4.10 22.76
N CYS A 290 -8.55 -3.55 23.16
CA CYS A 290 -7.35 -4.33 23.47
C CYS A 290 -7.54 -5.20 24.73
N LYS A 291 -8.35 -4.76 25.69
CA LYS A 291 -8.69 -5.55 26.88
C LYS A 291 -9.56 -6.74 26.54
N ASP A 292 -10.65 -6.52 25.81
CA ASP A 292 -11.53 -7.59 25.36
C ASP A 292 -10.76 -8.59 24.47
N LEU A 293 -9.86 -8.11 23.61
CA LEU A 293 -8.99 -8.94 22.78
C LEU A 293 -8.03 -9.79 23.64
N THR A 294 -7.41 -9.19 24.66
CA THR A 294 -6.51 -9.89 25.58
C THR A 294 -7.26 -10.97 26.36
N ASP A 295 -8.49 -10.69 26.83
CA ASP A 295 -9.33 -11.68 27.50
C ASP A 295 -9.67 -12.88 26.61
N LEU A 296 -9.99 -12.63 25.33
CA LEU A 296 -10.27 -13.69 24.36
C LEU A 296 -9.04 -14.56 24.08
N ILE A 297 -7.88 -13.93 23.92
CA ILE A 297 -6.61 -14.65 23.70
C ILE A 297 -6.25 -15.46 24.95
N ALA A 298 -6.34 -14.86 26.14
CA ALA A 298 -6.04 -15.53 27.40
C ALA A 298 -6.93 -16.76 27.64
N ARG A 299 -8.25 -16.64 27.40
CA ARG A 299 -9.20 -17.75 27.50
C ARG A 299 -8.91 -18.88 26.51
N ARG A 300 -8.53 -18.54 25.28
CA ARG A 300 -8.23 -19.54 24.24
C ARG A 300 -6.91 -20.26 24.50
N LEU A 301 -5.91 -19.54 25.02
CA LEU A 301 -4.60 -20.10 25.34
C LEU A 301 -4.55 -20.79 26.71
N GLY A 302 -5.52 -20.51 27.59
CA GLY A 302 -5.55 -21.04 28.96
C GLY A 302 -4.48 -20.42 29.87
N ILE A 303 -4.06 -19.18 29.59
CA ILE A 303 -3.01 -18.49 30.34
C ILE A 303 -3.60 -17.47 31.33
N LYS A 304 -2.89 -17.22 32.43
CA LYS A 304 -3.17 -16.10 33.34
C LYS A 304 -2.36 -14.89 32.92
N TYR A 305 -2.92 -13.69 33.05
CA TYR A 305 -2.20 -12.47 32.72
C TYR A 305 -2.49 -11.35 33.73
N GLU A 306 -1.54 -10.43 33.85
CA GLU A 306 -1.65 -9.18 34.60
C GLU A 306 -1.41 -8.01 33.64
N LEU A 307 -2.27 -7.00 33.70
CA LEU A 307 -2.21 -5.85 32.79
C LEU A 307 -1.43 -4.70 33.43
N LYS A 308 -0.42 -4.20 32.71
CA LYS A 308 0.41 -3.07 33.11
C LYS A 308 0.28 -1.95 32.06
N ILE A 309 0.06 -0.72 32.50
CA ILE A 309 0.18 0.44 31.61
C ILE A 309 1.65 0.79 31.51
N ALA A 310 2.19 0.78 30.30
CA ALA A 310 3.60 1.14 30.12
C ALA A 310 3.80 2.64 30.44
N ARG A 311 4.97 3.01 30.95
CA ARG A 311 5.25 4.38 31.44
C ARG A 311 6.34 5.04 30.62
N GLU A 312 6.11 6.29 30.20
CA GLU A 312 7.13 7.06 29.52
C GLU A 312 8.24 7.50 30.50
N ARG A 313 9.52 7.32 30.13
CA ARG A 313 10.67 7.71 30.94
C ARG A 313 11.16 9.11 30.54
N LYS A 314 11.38 9.99 31.52
CA LYS A 314 11.86 11.38 31.32
C LYS A 314 13.31 11.52 30.82
N HIS A 315 14.06 10.43 30.66
CA HIS A 315 15.44 10.43 30.15
C HIS A 315 15.61 9.29 29.13
N LYS A 316 15.86 9.64 27.87
CA LYS A 316 16.18 8.70 26.80
C LYS A 316 17.71 8.68 26.60
N PRO A 317 18.39 7.53 26.71
CA PRO A 317 19.74 7.41 26.15
C PRO A 317 19.63 7.48 24.62
N GLU A 318 20.50 8.29 24.01
CA GLU A 318 20.53 8.74 22.61
C GLU A 318 20.68 7.64 21.53
N SER A 319 20.59 6.36 21.90
CA SER A 319 21.09 5.25 21.08
C SER A 319 20.04 4.22 20.66
N PHE A 320 18.77 4.33 21.08
CA PHE A 320 17.73 3.37 20.72
C PHE A 320 16.44 4.04 20.22
N PRO A 321 16.02 3.78 18.97
CA PRO A 321 14.72 4.20 18.46
C PRO A 321 13.65 3.21 18.95
N GLY A 322 13.39 3.22 20.26
CA GLY A 322 12.38 2.38 20.90
C GLY A 322 11.22 3.23 21.40
N ASP A 323 10.02 2.96 20.86
CA ASP A 323 8.78 3.39 21.50
C ASP A 323 8.67 2.72 22.89
N TRP A 324 8.20 3.45 23.90
CA TRP A 324 8.18 3.01 25.30
C TRP A 324 7.52 1.64 25.57
N PRO A 325 6.49 1.16 24.85
CA PRO A 325 5.94 -0.17 25.06
C PRO A 325 6.87 -1.29 24.55
N VAL A 326 7.65 -1.01 23.51
CA VAL A 326 8.60 -1.98 22.91
C VAL A 326 9.85 -2.11 23.81
N ASP A 327 10.28 -1.00 24.43
CA ASP A 327 11.40 -0.98 25.37
C ASP A 327 11.15 -1.88 26.60
N GLU A 328 9.92 -1.94 27.12
CA GLU A 328 9.56 -2.82 28.24
C GLU A 328 9.71 -4.32 27.90
N ILE A 329 9.41 -4.73 26.66
CA ILE A 329 9.65 -6.10 26.19
C ILE A 329 11.16 -6.38 26.11
N ILE A 330 11.94 -5.45 25.56
CA ILE A 330 13.38 -5.62 25.38
C ILE A 330 14.07 -5.81 26.74
N ARG A 331 13.62 -5.07 27.76
CA ARG A 331 14.10 -5.17 29.14
C ARG A 331 13.54 -6.35 29.92
N LYS A 332 12.65 -7.14 29.32
CA LYS A 332 11.94 -8.26 29.96
C LYS A 332 11.11 -7.84 31.18
N GLU A 333 10.61 -6.59 31.19
CA GLU A 333 9.64 -6.11 32.18
C GLU A 333 8.21 -6.50 31.81
N ALA A 334 7.96 -6.78 30.52
CA ALA A 334 6.71 -7.28 29.98
C ALA A 334 6.96 -8.49 29.08
N ASP A 335 6.03 -9.44 29.06
CA ASP A 335 6.11 -10.64 28.23
C ASP A 335 5.39 -10.45 26.88
N ILE A 336 4.30 -9.67 26.87
CA ILE A 336 3.43 -9.43 25.69
C ILE A 336 3.04 -7.94 25.65
N VAL A 337 3.02 -7.34 24.46
CA VAL A 337 2.42 -6.00 24.23
C VAL A 337 1.14 -6.15 23.41
N VAL A 338 0.02 -5.71 23.99
CA VAL A 338 -1.27 -5.61 23.28
C VAL A 338 -1.68 -4.14 23.24
N ALA A 339 -1.40 -3.47 22.13
CA ALA A 339 -1.64 -2.04 21.92
C ALA A 339 -1.89 -1.78 20.42
N PRO A 340 -2.39 -0.60 20.01
CA PRO A 340 -2.41 -0.17 18.61
C PRO A 340 -0.98 0.12 18.10
N LEU A 341 -0.13 -0.91 18.10
CA LEU A 341 1.28 -0.85 17.78
C LEU A 341 1.47 -1.20 16.30
N ALA A 342 1.87 -0.21 15.51
CA ALA A 342 2.15 -0.41 14.08
C ALA A 342 3.38 -1.29 13.87
N VAL A 343 3.27 -2.26 12.96
CA VAL A 343 4.39 -3.10 12.52
C VAL A 343 5.31 -2.28 11.61
N THR A 344 6.55 -2.05 12.05
CA THR A 344 7.59 -1.36 11.27
C THR A 344 8.84 -2.22 11.16
N PRO A 345 9.65 -2.07 10.09
CA PRO A 345 10.89 -2.84 9.92
C PRO A 345 11.88 -2.65 11.07
N GLU A 346 11.94 -1.45 11.65
CA GLU A 346 12.81 -1.13 12.79
C GLU A 346 12.40 -1.91 14.04
N ARG A 347 11.10 -2.01 14.32
CA ARG A 347 10.58 -2.76 15.47
C ARG A 347 10.72 -4.27 15.27
N GLN A 348 10.51 -4.76 14.05
CA GLN A 348 10.61 -6.19 13.74
C GLN A 348 12.05 -6.74 13.89
N ARG A 349 13.06 -5.87 13.89
CA ARG A 349 14.46 -6.27 14.17
C ARG A 349 14.66 -6.63 15.66
N VAL A 350 13.95 -5.96 16.56
CA VAL A 350 14.15 -6.04 18.02
C VAL A 350 13.10 -6.90 18.74
N VAL A 351 11.87 -6.94 18.23
CA VAL A 351 10.77 -7.75 18.78
C VAL A 351 10.10 -8.57 17.70
N ASP A 352 9.44 -9.65 18.11
CA ASP A 352 8.63 -10.47 17.22
C ASP A 352 7.19 -10.00 17.20
N PHE A 353 6.61 -9.90 16.01
CA PHE A 353 5.18 -9.62 15.83
C PHE A 353 4.42 -10.88 15.45
N SER A 354 3.17 -10.93 15.88
CA SER A 354 2.14 -11.85 15.38
C SER A 354 1.54 -11.35 14.07
N GLU A 355 0.67 -12.15 13.44
CA GLU A 355 -0.18 -11.69 12.34
C GLU A 355 -1.01 -10.46 12.77
N PRO A 356 -1.13 -9.43 11.90
CA PRO A 356 -1.91 -8.25 12.22
C PRO A 356 -3.37 -8.57 12.56
N PHE A 357 -3.80 -8.13 13.74
CA PHE A 357 -5.18 -8.30 14.20
C PHE A 357 -6.11 -7.22 13.64
N LEU A 358 -5.60 -6.02 13.34
CA LEU A 358 -6.38 -4.91 12.80
C LEU A 358 -5.59 -4.15 11.74
N SER A 359 -6.21 -3.91 10.59
CA SER A 359 -5.68 -3.05 9.53
C SER A 359 -6.54 -1.79 9.47
N VAL A 360 -5.93 -0.63 9.73
CA VAL A 360 -6.62 0.66 9.76
C VAL A 360 -6.12 1.55 8.63
N ASP A 361 -7.06 2.11 7.89
CA ASP A 361 -6.80 3.13 6.87
C ASP A 361 -6.87 4.51 7.52
N VAL A 362 -5.71 5.11 7.78
CA VAL A 362 -5.63 6.43 8.40
C VAL A 362 -5.68 7.51 7.32
N PRO A 363 -6.68 8.42 7.34
CA PRO A 363 -6.75 9.52 6.39
C PRO A 363 -5.59 10.51 6.61
N ILE A 364 -4.91 10.88 5.53
CA ILE A 364 -3.93 11.95 5.56
C ILE A 364 -4.70 13.27 5.42
N HIS A 365 -4.77 14.01 6.52
CA HIS A 365 -5.39 15.33 6.56
C HIS A 365 -4.43 16.34 5.97
N HIS A 366 -4.85 17.01 4.89
CA HIS A 366 -4.17 18.21 4.43
C HIS A 366 -4.92 19.42 4.97
N LYS A 367 -4.21 20.29 5.70
CA LYS A 367 -4.79 21.55 6.13
C LYS A 367 -5.04 22.38 4.88
N ARG A 368 -6.30 22.75 4.63
CA ARG A 368 -6.63 23.70 3.58
C ARG A 368 -5.89 25.00 3.91
N THR A 369 -4.91 25.38 3.09
CA THR A 369 -4.48 26.77 3.11
C THR A 369 -5.69 27.59 2.65
N PRO A 370 -6.13 28.60 3.42
CA PRO A 370 -7.20 29.46 2.93
C PRO A 370 -6.73 30.01 1.59
N LYS A 371 -7.45 29.68 0.51
CA LYS A 371 -7.22 30.29 -0.80
C LYS A 371 -7.22 31.79 -0.54
N GLN A 372 -6.11 32.47 -0.83
CA GLN A 372 -6.00 33.90 -0.60
C GLN A 372 -7.23 34.57 -1.20
N LEU A 373 -7.87 35.40 -0.38
CA LEU A 373 -9.14 36.06 -0.66
C LEU A 373 -9.10 36.64 -2.09
N THR A 374 -10.01 36.14 -2.91
CA THR A 374 -10.48 36.66 -4.21
C THR A 374 -9.63 37.76 -4.81
N ASP A 375 -8.78 37.39 -5.77
CA ASP A 375 -8.10 38.37 -6.62
C ASP A 375 -9.15 39.14 -7.43
N THR A 376 -9.34 40.42 -7.10
CA THR A 376 -10.34 41.33 -7.68
C THR A 376 -10.29 41.39 -9.22
N PHE A 377 -9.12 41.08 -9.81
CA PHE A 377 -8.90 41.06 -11.27
C PHE A 377 -8.93 39.65 -11.89
N SER A 378 -9.62 38.69 -11.26
CA SER A 378 -9.74 37.31 -11.77
C SER A 378 -10.26 37.25 -13.22
N PHE A 379 -11.09 38.21 -13.66
CA PHE A 379 -11.61 38.27 -15.04
C PHE A 379 -10.53 38.47 -16.12
N LEU A 380 -9.31 38.92 -15.77
CA LEU A 380 -8.20 39.04 -16.74
C LEU A 380 -7.42 37.73 -16.94
N ARG A 381 -7.55 36.76 -16.01
CA ARG A 381 -6.81 35.49 -16.02
C ARG A 381 -7.13 34.51 -17.16
N PRO A 382 -8.32 34.50 -17.80
CA PRO A 382 -8.62 33.58 -18.91
C PRO A 382 -7.71 33.73 -20.13
N LEU A 383 -7.03 34.87 -20.25
CA LEU A 383 -5.99 35.11 -21.25
C LEU A 383 -4.69 35.50 -20.56
N SER A 384 -3.57 35.06 -21.10
CA SER A 384 -2.26 35.39 -20.54
C SER A 384 -1.91 36.86 -20.77
N LYS A 385 -0.99 37.40 -19.96
CA LYS A 385 -0.59 38.81 -20.02
C LYS A 385 0.04 39.16 -21.36
N GLU A 386 0.71 38.21 -21.98
CA GLU A 386 1.33 38.33 -23.30
C GLU A 386 0.27 38.57 -24.37
N ILE A 387 -0.85 37.83 -24.32
CA ILE A 387 -1.95 38.00 -25.28
C ILE A 387 -2.58 39.38 -25.12
N TRP A 388 -2.81 39.85 -23.89
CA TRP A 388 -3.34 41.20 -23.65
C TRP A 388 -2.45 42.30 -24.24
N LEU A 389 -1.12 42.18 -24.11
CA LEU A 389 -0.19 43.12 -24.74
C LEU A 389 -0.26 43.07 -26.27
N CYS A 390 -0.37 41.87 -26.85
CA CYS A 390 -0.57 41.71 -28.29
C CYS A 390 -1.88 42.34 -28.78
N VAL A 391 -2.97 42.26 -28.01
CA VAL A 391 -4.25 42.89 -28.34
C VAL A 391 -4.09 44.41 -28.42
N ILE A 392 -3.47 45.02 -27.41
CA ILE A 392 -3.23 46.47 -27.39
C ILE A 392 -2.37 46.89 -28.59
N PHE A 393 -1.30 46.16 -28.89
CA PHE A 393 -0.45 46.47 -30.04
C PHE A 393 -1.21 46.33 -31.36
N SER A 394 -2.00 45.26 -31.53
CA SER A 394 -2.81 45.03 -32.73
C SER A 394 -3.86 46.12 -32.94
N PHE A 395 -4.48 46.62 -31.87
CA PHE A 395 -5.44 47.72 -31.91
C PHE A 395 -4.81 49.01 -32.46
N PHE A 396 -3.62 49.39 -31.97
CA PHE A 396 -2.91 50.56 -32.49
C PHE A 396 -2.46 50.35 -33.94
N ALA A 397 -1.92 49.18 -34.27
CA ALA A 397 -1.46 48.86 -35.62
C ALA A 397 -2.60 48.94 -36.64
N VAL A 398 -3.76 48.32 -36.36
CA VAL A 398 -4.92 48.35 -37.26
C VAL A 398 -5.47 49.76 -37.44
N SER A 399 -5.51 50.55 -36.37
CA SER A 399 -5.98 51.94 -36.43
C SER A 399 -5.05 52.82 -37.27
N ILE A 400 -3.74 52.62 -37.18
CA ILE A 400 -2.75 53.32 -38.02
C ILE A 400 -2.86 52.87 -39.47
N VAL A 401 -2.99 51.56 -39.73
CA VAL A 401 -3.16 51.03 -41.08
C VAL A 401 -4.45 51.57 -41.72
N LEU A 402 -5.56 51.58 -40.99
CA LEU A 402 -6.81 52.17 -41.47
C LEU A 402 -6.66 53.67 -41.72
N PHE A 403 -5.95 54.40 -40.87
CA PHE A 403 -5.65 55.82 -41.11
C PHE A 403 -4.80 56.05 -42.37
N LEU A 404 -3.78 55.23 -42.61
CA LEU A 404 -2.94 55.33 -43.82
C LEU A 404 -3.71 54.96 -45.08
N VAL A 405 -4.43 53.83 -45.05
CA VAL A 405 -5.24 53.36 -46.18
C VAL A 405 -6.34 54.36 -46.52
N SER A 406 -6.99 54.95 -45.51
CA SER A 406 -8.00 55.99 -45.71
C SER A 406 -7.42 57.31 -46.21
N ARG A 407 -6.19 57.68 -45.82
CA ARG A 407 -5.52 58.89 -46.33
C ARG A 407 -5.06 58.73 -47.78
N PHE A 408 -4.54 57.56 -48.15
CA PHE A 408 -3.98 57.30 -49.48
C PHE A 408 -4.99 56.83 -50.51
N SER A 409 -6.11 56.21 -50.10
CA SER A 409 -7.13 55.74 -51.02
C SER A 409 -7.97 56.91 -51.56
N PRO A 410 -7.96 57.19 -52.88
CA PRO A 410 -8.74 58.27 -53.47
C PRO A 410 -10.25 58.11 -53.28
N HIS A 411 -10.73 56.86 -53.15
CA HIS A 411 -12.15 56.52 -52.99
C HIS A 411 -12.75 56.86 -51.62
N GLU A 412 -11.93 57.28 -50.64
CA GLU A 412 -12.42 57.69 -49.32
C GLU A 412 -12.60 59.20 -49.17
N TRP A 413 -12.09 59.96 -50.13
CA TRP A 413 -12.19 61.41 -50.13
C TRP A 413 -13.56 61.84 -50.65
N ARG A 414 -14.34 62.52 -49.80
CA ARG A 414 -15.65 63.07 -50.16
C ARG A 414 -15.48 64.49 -50.69
N SER A 415 -15.99 64.77 -51.89
CA SER A 415 -16.29 66.14 -52.29
C SER A 415 -17.58 66.59 -51.60
N ILE A 416 -17.48 67.50 -50.64
CA ILE A 416 -18.66 68.18 -50.10
C ILE A 416 -18.76 69.51 -50.83
N SER A 417 -19.75 69.65 -51.73
CA SER A 417 -20.16 70.97 -52.22
C SER A 417 -21.02 71.61 -51.15
N ILE A 418 -20.56 72.72 -50.58
CA ILE A 418 -21.36 73.51 -49.65
C ILE A 418 -22.51 74.11 -50.48
N SER A 419 -23.70 73.54 -50.34
CA SER A 419 -24.95 74.20 -50.65
C SER A 419 -25.82 74.00 -49.42
N ASP A 420 -26.31 75.13 -48.89
CA ASP A 420 -27.25 75.27 -47.79
C ASP A 420 -26.68 75.29 -46.36
N THR A 421 -26.13 76.44 -45.99
CA THR A 421 -26.51 77.06 -44.71
C THR A 421 -27.27 78.34 -45.02
N HIS A 422 -28.55 78.37 -44.68
CA HIS A 422 -29.38 79.57 -44.61
C HIS A 422 -28.60 80.76 -44.04
N LEU A 423 -28.36 81.78 -44.87
CA LEU A 423 -28.45 83.20 -44.53
C LEU A 423 -28.26 84.01 -45.82
N ASP A 424 -29.28 84.80 -46.15
CA ASP A 424 -29.39 85.65 -47.31
C ASP A 424 -28.17 86.57 -47.46
N HIS A 425 -27.45 86.49 -48.59
CA HIS A 425 -26.99 87.62 -49.42
C HIS A 425 -26.15 87.09 -50.62
N PRO A 426 -26.36 87.58 -51.86
CA PRO A 426 -25.81 86.98 -53.07
C PRO A 426 -24.53 87.69 -53.53
N VAL A 427 -23.35 87.06 -53.43
CA VAL A 427 -22.17 87.49 -54.20
C VAL A 427 -21.29 86.28 -54.59
N SER A 428 -21.17 86.07 -55.90
CA SER A 428 -20.16 85.32 -56.66
C SER A 428 -19.71 83.93 -56.17
N SER A 429 -20.22 82.95 -56.90
CA SER A 429 -19.68 81.62 -57.19
C SER A 429 -18.15 81.46 -57.12
N THR A 430 -17.70 80.74 -56.10
CA THR A 430 -16.58 79.80 -56.20
C THR A 430 -17.01 78.55 -55.46
N ASN A 431 -17.36 77.48 -56.18
CA ASN A 431 -17.57 76.16 -55.59
C ASN A 431 -16.19 75.65 -55.13
N GLU A 432 -15.76 76.00 -53.91
CA GLU A 432 -14.62 75.32 -53.30
C GLU A 432 -15.06 73.89 -52.97
N ILE A 433 -14.61 72.93 -53.79
CA ILE A 433 -14.77 71.52 -53.48
C ILE A 433 -13.79 71.20 -52.35
N ILE A 434 -14.27 71.24 -51.10
CA ILE A 434 -13.46 70.81 -49.96
C ILE A 434 -13.51 69.29 -49.93
N LEU A 435 -12.33 68.68 -50.14
CA LEU A 435 -12.15 67.24 -50.05
C LEU A 435 -12.09 66.85 -48.56
N HIS A 436 -13.19 66.30 -48.04
CA HIS A 436 -13.32 65.90 -46.63
C HIS A 436 -13.14 64.39 -46.47
N ASN A 437 -12.21 63.98 -45.60
CA ASN A 437 -12.02 62.59 -45.21
C ASN A 437 -12.60 62.36 -43.81
N GLU A 438 -13.56 61.45 -43.69
CA GLU A 438 -14.22 61.13 -42.41
C GLU A 438 -13.29 60.31 -41.47
N PHE A 439 -12.23 59.68 -41.99
CA PHE A 439 -11.23 58.96 -41.19
C PHE A 439 -10.07 59.86 -40.74
N SER A 440 -10.28 60.54 -39.62
CA SER A 440 -9.19 61.09 -38.80
C SER A 440 -8.49 59.97 -38.00
N ILE A 441 -7.30 60.23 -37.45
CA ILE A 441 -6.60 59.26 -36.60
C ILE A 441 -7.45 58.86 -35.39
N TRP A 442 -8.20 59.81 -34.80
CA TRP A 442 -9.14 59.54 -33.71
C TRP A 442 -10.39 58.77 -34.15
N ASN A 443 -10.92 59.07 -35.33
CA ASN A 443 -12.06 58.33 -35.88
C ASN A 443 -11.65 56.89 -36.26
N SER A 444 -10.39 56.69 -36.66
CA SER A 444 -9.82 55.36 -36.93
C SER A 444 -9.66 54.54 -35.65
N PHE A 445 -9.18 55.16 -34.56
CA PHE A 445 -9.17 54.52 -33.24
C PHE A 445 -10.58 54.19 -32.75
N TRP A 446 -11.54 55.09 -32.95
CA TRP A 446 -12.94 54.88 -32.59
C TRP A 446 -13.58 53.73 -33.38
N PHE A 447 -13.33 53.66 -34.68
CA PHE A 447 -13.77 52.54 -35.53
C PHE A 447 -13.18 51.20 -35.07
N SER A 448 -11.87 51.16 -34.82
CA SER A 448 -11.18 49.95 -34.37
C SER A 448 -11.72 49.47 -33.01
N LEU A 449 -11.98 50.40 -32.08
CA LEU A 449 -12.50 50.11 -30.74
C LEU A 449 -13.96 49.65 -30.78
N GLY A 450 -14.83 50.36 -31.52
CA GLY A 450 -16.25 50.02 -31.67
C GLY A 450 -16.46 48.67 -32.38
N SER A 451 -15.59 48.35 -33.34
CA SER A 451 -15.55 47.04 -33.98
C SER A 451 -15.11 45.93 -33.03
N PHE A 452 -14.11 46.20 -32.18
CA PHE A 452 -13.61 45.23 -31.20
C PHE A 452 -14.64 44.91 -30.10
N MET A 453 -15.41 45.93 -29.67
CA MET A 453 -16.46 45.81 -28.64
C MET A 453 -17.81 45.29 -29.20
N GLN A 454 -17.87 44.88 -30.48
CA GLN A 454 -19.07 44.34 -31.13
C GLN A 454 -20.28 45.29 -31.19
N GLN A 455 -20.05 46.60 -31.06
CA GLN A 455 -21.11 47.63 -31.10
C GLN A 455 -21.26 48.30 -32.46
N GLY A 456 -20.27 48.14 -33.34
CA GLY A 456 -20.21 48.84 -34.63
C GLY A 456 -19.68 50.27 -34.50
N SER A 457 -19.58 50.97 -35.62
CA SER A 457 -19.16 52.39 -35.66
C SER A 457 -19.93 53.11 -36.75
N ASP A 458 -20.26 54.38 -36.50
CA ASP A 458 -20.98 55.22 -37.47
C ASP A 458 -20.12 55.54 -38.70
N VAL A 459 -18.80 55.43 -38.59
CA VAL A 459 -17.84 55.72 -39.66
C VAL A 459 -17.31 54.41 -40.23
N VAL A 460 -17.70 54.05 -41.45
CA VAL A 460 -17.34 52.77 -42.09
C VAL A 460 -16.40 52.97 -43.29
N PRO A 461 -15.38 52.11 -43.47
CA PRO A 461 -14.46 52.24 -44.60
C PRO A 461 -15.16 51.96 -45.93
N ARG A 462 -15.01 52.89 -46.89
CA ARG A 462 -15.64 52.77 -48.22
C ARG A 462 -14.72 52.13 -49.25
N SER A 463 -13.42 52.36 -49.15
CA SER A 463 -12.46 51.78 -50.10
C SER A 463 -12.41 50.25 -49.98
N LEU A 464 -12.16 49.58 -51.09
CA LEU A 464 -11.98 48.12 -51.09
C LEU A 464 -10.85 47.70 -50.14
N SER A 465 -9.74 48.44 -50.14
CA SER A 465 -8.60 48.23 -49.24
C SER A 465 -8.99 48.42 -47.76
N GLY A 466 -9.74 49.47 -47.43
CA GLY A 466 -10.20 49.74 -46.07
C GLY A 466 -11.20 48.69 -45.58
N ARG A 467 -12.09 48.21 -46.46
CA ARG A 467 -13.01 47.11 -46.15
C ARG A 467 -12.29 45.81 -45.89
N ILE A 468 -11.25 45.48 -46.67
CA ILE A 468 -10.45 44.27 -46.43
C ILE A 468 -9.80 44.35 -45.03
N VAL A 469 -9.14 45.47 -44.70
CA VAL A 469 -8.54 45.66 -43.37
C VAL A 469 -9.60 45.56 -42.26
N GLY A 470 -10.77 46.18 -42.45
CA GLY A 470 -11.90 46.10 -41.52
C GLY A 470 -12.43 44.67 -41.34
N THR A 471 -12.59 43.90 -42.43
CA THR A 471 -13.06 42.51 -42.36
C THR A 471 -12.08 41.57 -41.67
N VAL A 472 -10.78 41.75 -41.90
CA VAL A 472 -9.73 40.98 -41.21
C VAL A 472 -9.72 41.33 -39.72
N TRP A 473 -9.88 42.61 -39.38
CA TRP A 473 -10.01 43.06 -37.99
C TRP A 473 -11.26 42.48 -37.31
N TRP A 474 -12.41 42.47 -37.99
CA TRP A 474 -13.64 41.87 -37.49
C TRP A 474 -13.48 40.37 -37.23
N PHE A 475 -12.85 39.65 -38.16
CA PHE A 475 -12.60 38.22 -37.99
C PHE A 475 -11.66 37.95 -36.79
N PHE A 476 -10.61 38.75 -36.64
CA PHE A 476 -9.71 38.68 -35.48
C PHE A 476 -10.43 38.97 -34.16
N ALA A 477 -11.22 40.04 -34.10
CA ALA A 477 -11.98 40.42 -32.91
C ALA A 477 -13.00 39.33 -32.52
N LEU A 478 -13.68 38.72 -33.51
CA LEU A 478 -14.62 37.62 -33.28
C LEU A 478 -13.92 36.42 -32.64
N ILE A 479 -12.82 35.95 -33.22
CA ILE A 479 -12.06 34.81 -32.67
C ILE A 479 -11.60 35.09 -31.24
N LEU A 480 -11.11 36.30 -30.99
CA LEU A 480 -10.58 36.67 -29.69
C LEU A 480 -11.66 36.71 -28.60
N VAL A 481 -12.81 37.34 -28.89
CA VAL A 481 -13.92 37.38 -27.93
C VAL A 481 -14.50 35.98 -27.70
N CYS A 482 -14.69 35.17 -28.75
CA CYS A 482 -15.13 33.79 -28.60
C CYS A 482 -14.17 32.96 -27.74
N SER A 483 -12.85 33.06 -27.98
CA SER A 483 -11.84 32.37 -27.17
C SER A 483 -11.83 32.85 -25.72
N TYR A 484 -11.99 34.16 -25.48
CA TYR A 484 -12.09 34.70 -24.13
C TYR A 484 -13.30 34.14 -23.38
N THR A 485 -14.48 34.12 -24.02
CA THR A 485 -15.70 33.57 -23.41
C THR A 485 -15.59 32.07 -23.12
N ALA A 486 -14.96 31.29 -24.01
CA ALA A 486 -14.73 29.86 -23.80
C ALA A 486 -13.75 29.60 -22.64
N ASN A 487 -12.63 30.33 -22.58
CA ASN A 487 -11.65 30.18 -21.52
C ASN A 487 -12.18 30.66 -20.16
N LEU A 488 -13.00 31.72 -20.15
CA LEU A 488 -13.67 32.19 -18.93
C LEU A 488 -14.62 31.11 -18.40
N ALA A 489 -15.43 30.49 -19.28
CA ALA A 489 -16.31 29.39 -18.89
C ALA A 489 -15.52 28.19 -18.34
N ALA A 490 -14.44 27.79 -19.01
CA ALA A 490 -13.56 26.71 -18.56
C ALA A 490 -12.90 27.04 -17.20
N TYR A 491 -12.42 28.27 -17.01
CA TYR A 491 -11.83 28.73 -15.76
C TYR A 491 -12.83 28.66 -14.60
N LEU A 492 -14.07 29.11 -14.82
CA LEU A 492 -15.15 29.01 -13.84
C LEU A 492 -15.53 27.56 -13.51
N ILE A 493 -15.40 26.63 -14.46
CA ILE A 493 -15.63 25.19 -14.24
C ILE A 493 -14.47 24.54 -13.49
N VAL A 494 -13.22 24.85 -13.82
CA VAL A 494 -12.04 24.29 -13.14
C VAL A 494 -11.96 24.78 -11.69
N GLU A 495 -12.32 26.03 -11.39
CA GLU A 495 -12.43 26.48 -10.00
C GLU A 495 -13.50 25.71 -9.21
N ARG A 496 -14.49 25.11 -9.88
CA ARG A 496 -15.52 24.24 -9.28
C ARG A 496 -15.06 22.79 -9.10
N ILE A 497 -14.11 22.30 -9.91
CA ILE A 497 -13.72 20.87 -9.97
C ILE A 497 -12.29 20.61 -9.46
N ALA A 498 -11.47 21.64 -9.23
CA ALA A 498 -10.08 21.47 -8.83
C ALA A 498 -9.93 20.82 -7.44
N GLU A 499 -9.87 19.50 -7.43
CA GLU A 499 -9.15 18.75 -6.40
C GLU A 499 -7.67 19.13 -6.49
N PRO A 500 -6.99 19.39 -5.35
CA PRO A 500 -5.58 19.73 -5.38
C PRO A 500 -4.77 18.50 -5.81
N THR A 501 -4.31 18.47 -7.07
CA THR A 501 -3.27 17.53 -7.48
C THR A 501 -1.98 17.88 -6.75
N GLN A 502 -1.48 16.99 -5.90
CA GLN A 502 -0.10 17.08 -5.41
C GLN A 502 0.63 15.76 -5.66
N SER A 503 1.69 15.85 -6.46
CA SER A 503 2.77 14.86 -6.59
C SER A 503 3.52 14.77 -5.27
N LEU A 504 3.63 13.58 -4.68
CA LEU A 504 4.40 13.37 -3.46
C LEU A 504 5.78 12.78 -3.80
N ASN A 505 6.84 13.54 -3.50
CA ASN A 505 8.20 13.02 -3.42
C ASN A 505 8.39 12.34 -2.06
N TYR A 506 8.81 11.07 -2.08
CA TYR A 506 9.17 10.34 -0.87
C TYR A 506 10.43 10.95 -0.26
N VAL A 507 10.28 11.73 0.82
CA VAL A 507 11.40 11.99 1.73
C VAL A 507 11.39 10.87 2.76
N HIS A 508 12.33 9.95 2.60
CA HIS A 508 12.56 8.84 3.52
C HIS A 508 13.22 9.39 4.80
N SER A 509 12.41 9.87 5.73
CA SER A 509 12.82 10.03 7.12
C SER A 509 11.70 9.52 8.02
N LEU A 510 11.76 8.20 8.30
CA LEU A 510 11.19 7.67 9.54
C LEU A 510 11.90 8.40 10.68
N HIS A 511 11.27 9.44 11.18
CA HIS A 511 11.37 9.84 12.58
C HIS A 511 9.97 10.22 13.02
N THR A 512 9.62 9.70 14.18
CA THR A 512 8.36 9.84 14.90
C THR A 512 7.86 11.28 14.92
N GLU A 513 6.93 11.68 14.05
CA GLU A 513 6.30 13.00 14.14
C GLU A 513 4.82 12.98 13.76
N MET A 514 3.95 12.85 14.77
CA MET A 514 2.86 13.80 14.95
C MET A 514 2.89 14.42 16.36
N THR A 515 4.07 14.54 16.97
CA THR A 515 4.26 15.29 18.23
C THR A 515 5.62 15.97 18.26
N GLN A 516 5.81 16.98 17.41
CA GLN A 516 6.82 18.00 17.68
C GLN A 516 6.35 19.35 17.11
N TYR A 517 5.35 19.94 17.77
CA TYR A 517 5.16 21.39 17.63
C TYR A 517 6.28 22.08 18.40
N SER A 518 7.08 22.84 17.66
CA SER A 518 8.16 23.70 18.12
C SER A 518 7.78 24.50 19.38
N ARG A 519 8.45 24.22 20.51
CA ARG A 519 8.41 25.04 21.71
C ARG A 519 9.67 25.89 21.75
N LYS A 520 9.60 27.10 21.17
CA LYS A 520 10.48 28.21 21.53
C LYS A 520 9.62 29.38 21.99
N ASP A 521 10.02 29.91 23.13
CA ASP A 521 9.68 31.21 23.70
C ASP A 521 8.27 31.38 24.29
N LEU A 522 8.13 31.16 25.60
CA LEU A 522 7.93 32.22 26.60
C LEU A 522 7.74 31.59 27.99
N THR A 523 8.53 32.09 28.94
CA THR A 523 8.36 31.92 30.37
C THR A 523 7.00 32.48 30.83
N ASN A 524 6.12 31.62 31.34
CA ASN A 524 5.47 31.78 32.64
C ASN A 524 4.38 30.72 32.84
N GLU A 525 4.37 30.25 34.06
CA GLU A 525 3.52 29.26 34.71
C GLU A 525 2.02 29.37 34.38
N LYS A 526 1.46 28.30 33.81
CA LYS A 526 0.13 27.74 34.10
C LYS A 526 0.01 26.38 33.39
N THR A 527 -0.39 25.38 34.16
CA THR A 527 -0.64 23.97 33.81
C THR A 527 -1.48 23.87 32.54
N PHE A 528 -0.96 23.20 31.50
CA PHE A 528 -1.67 22.94 30.25
C PHE A 528 -1.53 21.46 29.89
N ASP A 529 -2.66 20.75 29.91
CA ASP A 529 -2.78 19.31 29.70
C ASP A 529 -2.34 18.89 28.30
N ALA A 530 -1.42 17.93 28.25
CA ALA A 530 -0.96 17.28 27.02
C ALA A 530 -1.86 16.07 26.72
N SER A 531 -3.05 16.31 26.19
CA SER A 531 -3.86 15.33 25.46
C SER A 531 -4.37 16.00 24.20
N ARG A 532 -3.82 15.63 23.02
CA ARG A 532 -4.39 15.89 21.69
C ARG A 532 -3.50 15.30 20.59
N THR A 533 -3.60 13.98 20.41
CA THR A 533 -3.29 13.31 19.12
C THR A 533 -4.30 12.18 18.87
N ALA A 534 -5.57 12.57 18.80
CA ALA A 534 -6.65 11.94 18.06
C ALA A 534 -7.77 13.00 18.03
N SER A 535 -8.28 13.35 16.84
CA SER A 535 -9.35 14.33 16.62
C SER A 535 -9.22 15.64 17.42
N THR A 536 -8.55 16.67 16.89
CA THR A 536 -8.75 18.03 17.42
C THR A 536 -10.13 18.53 17.02
N HIS A 537 -11.13 18.24 17.85
CA HIS A 537 -12.22 19.17 18.08
C HIS A 537 -11.64 20.38 18.85
N VAL A 538 -11.63 21.54 18.21
CA VAL A 538 -11.34 22.80 18.91
C VAL A 538 -12.62 23.17 19.62
N VAL A 539 -12.65 23.09 20.94
CA VAL A 539 -13.77 23.59 21.74
C VAL A 539 -13.45 25.04 22.10
N ASP A 540 -14.35 25.96 21.77
CA ASP A 540 -14.21 27.37 22.13
C ASP A 540 -14.45 27.57 23.64
N ALA A 541 -14.06 28.73 24.20
CA ALA A 541 -14.10 29.02 25.64
C ALA A 541 -15.49 28.88 26.30
N ASN A 542 -16.54 28.73 25.50
CA ASN A 542 -17.93 28.54 25.92
C ASN A 542 -18.45 27.10 25.77
N GLY A 543 -17.58 26.12 25.50
CA GLY A 543 -17.98 24.69 25.46
C GLY A 543 -18.65 24.23 24.16
N HIS A 544 -18.61 25.04 23.09
CA HIS A 544 -19.11 24.66 21.77
C HIS A 544 -17.98 24.11 20.88
N LEU A 545 -18.26 23.00 20.19
CA LEU A 545 -17.38 22.31 19.24
C LEU A 545 -17.24 23.17 17.97
N ALA A 546 -16.08 23.79 17.75
CA ALA A 546 -15.80 24.55 16.53
C ALA A 546 -15.49 23.59 15.37
N CYS A 547 -16.46 23.40 14.48
CA CYS A 547 -16.33 22.64 13.23
C CYS A 547 -15.57 23.41 12.12
N ASP A 548 -14.59 24.26 12.46
CA ASP A 548 -14.04 25.24 11.52
C ASP A 548 -12.80 24.74 10.73
N THR A 549 -12.56 23.43 10.72
CA THR A 549 -11.50 22.83 9.90
C THR A 549 -12.01 21.63 9.13
N MET A 550 -12.76 21.88 8.04
CA MET A 550 -12.98 20.86 7.00
C MET A 550 -11.61 20.46 6.41
N THR A 551 -11.09 19.35 6.90
CA THR A 551 -9.91 18.69 6.35
C THR A 551 -10.42 17.66 5.34
N ARG A 552 -10.10 17.85 4.05
CA ARG A 552 -10.42 16.84 3.03
C ARG A 552 -9.44 15.67 3.18
N VAL A 553 -9.98 14.45 3.13
CA VAL A 553 -9.20 13.22 3.13
C VAL A 553 -8.68 12.98 1.70
N CYS A 554 -7.38 13.17 1.48
CA CYS A 554 -6.81 13.05 0.12
C CYS A 554 -6.24 11.66 -0.16
N ARG A 555 -5.89 10.88 0.88
CA ARG A 555 -5.39 9.50 0.75
C ARG A 555 -5.45 8.76 2.08
N TYR A 556 -5.53 7.44 2.02
CA TYR A 556 -5.43 6.57 3.18
C TYR A 556 -4.03 5.96 3.28
N LYS A 557 -3.45 5.98 4.47
CA LYS A 557 -2.28 5.17 4.82
C LYS A 557 -2.78 3.91 5.52
N ASN A 558 -2.51 2.75 4.94
CA ASN A 558 -2.84 1.48 5.58
C ASN A 558 -1.80 1.18 6.68
N ILE A 559 -2.27 0.99 7.90
CA ILE A 559 -1.45 0.68 9.07
C ILE A 559 -1.94 -0.64 9.66
N ASN A 560 -1.01 -1.59 9.82
CA ASN A 560 -1.27 -2.89 10.41
C ASN A 560 -0.84 -2.90 11.88
N TYR A 561 -1.80 -3.16 12.77
CA TYR A 561 -1.57 -3.38 14.20
C TYR A 561 -1.45 -4.86 14.51
N ALA A 562 -0.41 -5.22 15.26
CA ALA A 562 -0.12 -6.59 15.66
C ALA A 562 0.30 -6.66 17.13
N ILE A 563 0.14 -7.84 17.74
CA ILE A 563 0.64 -8.12 19.10
C ILE A 563 2.14 -8.38 19.00
N ALA A 564 2.92 -7.76 19.88
CA ALA A 564 4.36 -7.96 19.95
C ALA A 564 4.72 -8.86 21.14
N THR A 565 5.72 -9.70 20.95
CA THR A 565 6.32 -10.56 21.97
C THR A 565 7.83 -10.35 21.99
N SER A 566 8.49 -10.80 23.06
CA SER A 566 9.95 -10.91 23.07
C SER A 566 10.43 -11.79 21.91
N LYS A 567 11.63 -11.47 21.42
CA LYS A 567 12.24 -12.20 20.29
C LYS A 567 12.43 -13.67 20.65
N ASP A 568 12.07 -14.56 19.72
CA ASP A 568 12.10 -16.02 19.89
C ASP A 568 11.19 -16.55 21.02
N SER A 569 10.14 -15.79 21.37
CA SER A 569 9.19 -16.20 22.41
C SER A 569 8.33 -17.40 21.98
N PRO A 570 8.16 -18.43 22.84
CA PRO A 570 7.28 -19.57 22.56
C PRO A 570 5.79 -19.20 22.53
N LEU A 571 5.44 -18.00 22.99
CA LEU A 571 4.06 -17.50 22.93
C LEU A 571 3.67 -17.01 21.53
N LYS A 572 4.64 -16.65 20.69
CA LYS A 572 4.40 -16.05 19.38
C LYS A 572 3.48 -16.92 18.53
N GLU A 573 3.84 -18.19 18.34
CA GLU A 573 3.10 -19.10 17.47
C GLU A 573 1.69 -19.39 18.00
N ALA A 574 1.57 -19.54 19.32
CA ALA A 574 0.29 -19.77 19.98
C ALA A 574 -0.65 -18.57 19.84
N ILE A 575 -0.15 -17.36 20.09
CA ILE A 575 -0.89 -16.10 19.88
C ILE A 575 -1.24 -15.94 18.40
N ASN A 576 -0.32 -16.27 17.49
CA ASN A 576 -0.54 -16.17 16.05
C ASN A 576 -1.70 -17.05 15.58
N LEU A 577 -1.70 -18.32 15.97
CA LEU A 577 -2.80 -19.25 15.69
C LEU A 577 -4.12 -18.79 16.32
N ALA A 578 -4.08 -18.24 17.54
CA ALA A 578 -5.25 -17.68 18.19
C ALA A 578 -5.84 -16.49 17.42
N ILE A 579 -5.01 -15.55 16.96
CA ILE A 579 -5.45 -14.39 16.15
C ILE A 579 -6.03 -14.85 14.82
N ILE A 580 -5.37 -15.77 14.10
CA ILE A 580 -5.85 -16.31 12.82
C ILE A 580 -7.23 -16.94 13.00
N GLN A 581 -7.43 -17.73 14.06
CA GLN A 581 -8.72 -18.35 14.35
C GLN A 581 -9.78 -17.30 14.71
N LEU A 582 -9.46 -16.32 15.57
CA LEU A 582 -10.39 -15.25 15.94
C LEU A 582 -10.79 -14.37 14.74
N LYS A 583 -9.88 -14.20 13.76
CA LYS A 583 -10.14 -13.52 12.49
C LYS A 583 -11.03 -14.36 11.59
N LYS A 584 -10.75 -15.66 11.46
CA LYS A 584 -11.56 -16.62 10.69
C LYS A 584 -12.99 -16.74 11.23
N ASP A 585 -13.15 -16.72 12.56
CA ASP A 585 -14.43 -16.76 13.24
C ASP A 585 -15.18 -15.41 13.18
N GLY A 586 -14.57 -14.36 12.62
CA GLY A 586 -15.12 -13.01 12.51
C GLY A 586 -15.29 -12.27 13.85
N VAL A 587 -14.71 -12.81 14.94
CA VAL A 587 -14.84 -12.27 16.31
C VAL A 587 -14.16 -10.90 16.42
N ILE A 588 -12.97 -10.74 15.81
CA ILE A 588 -12.23 -9.48 15.85
C ILE A 588 -13.01 -8.34 15.17
N ASN A 589 -13.65 -8.61 14.03
CA ASN A 589 -14.47 -7.61 13.33
C ASN A 589 -15.70 -7.21 14.14
N LYS A 590 -16.38 -8.19 14.77
CA LYS A 590 -17.50 -7.92 15.70
C LYS A 590 -17.05 -7.09 16.90
N LEU A 591 -15.88 -7.40 17.45
CA LEU A 591 -15.31 -6.68 18.57
C LEU A 591 -14.95 -5.24 18.18
N TRP A 592 -14.33 -5.05 17.02
CA TRP A 592 -14.01 -3.73 16.48
C TRP A 592 -15.28 -2.91 16.24
N ALA A 593 -16.31 -3.51 15.63
CA ALA A 593 -17.61 -2.87 15.41
C ALA A 593 -18.28 -2.43 16.73
N LYS A 594 -18.24 -3.27 17.76
CA LYS A 594 -18.74 -2.94 19.10
C LYS A 594 -18.07 -1.67 19.64
N TRP A 595 -16.75 -1.61 19.62
CA TRP A 595 -16.01 -0.48 20.20
C TRP A 595 -16.11 0.78 19.36
N ILE A 596 -16.04 0.70 18.02
CA ILE A 596 -16.13 1.89 17.16
C ILE A 596 -17.53 2.53 17.16
N MET A 597 -18.60 1.73 17.16
CA MET A 597 -19.98 2.23 17.15
C MET A 597 -20.40 2.81 18.50
N THR A 598 -19.86 2.28 19.59
CA THR A 598 -20.15 2.79 20.94
C THR A 598 -19.49 4.15 21.18
N THR A 599 -18.30 4.39 20.60
CA THR A 599 -17.58 5.66 20.72
C THR A 599 -18.06 6.72 19.71
N LYS A 600 -18.57 6.31 18.53
CA LYS A 600 -19.14 7.19 17.50
C LYS A 600 -20.57 7.71 17.77
N LYS A 601 -21.01 7.76 19.02
CA LYS A 601 -22.12 8.66 19.41
C LYS A 601 -21.60 10.10 19.54
N SER A 602 -20.93 10.60 18.51
CA SER A 602 -20.50 11.99 18.39
C SER A 602 -21.43 12.68 17.40
N GLU A 603 -22.16 13.67 17.91
CA GLU A 603 -23.09 14.59 17.24
C GLU A 603 -22.42 15.39 16.10
N CYS A 604 -22.02 14.72 15.03
CA CYS A 604 -21.53 15.33 13.79
C CYS A 604 -22.21 14.71 12.56
N ASP A 605 -23.43 14.18 12.73
CA ASP A 605 -24.29 13.78 11.62
C ASP A 605 -25.27 14.93 11.32
N ALA A 606 -24.71 16.06 10.89
CA ALA A 606 -25.47 17.23 10.49
C ALA A 606 -24.72 18.07 9.44
N THR A 607 -24.14 17.41 8.44
CA THR A 607 -23.97 18.00 7.10
C THR A 607 -24.01 16.84 6.13
N GLY A 608 -25.16 16.64 5.49
CA GLY A 608 -25.23 15.77 4.33
C GLY A 608 -24.15 16.15 3.33
N ASP A 609 -23.67 15.17 2.57
CA ASP A 609 -22.78 15.38 1.43
C ASP A 609 -23.38 16.45 0.50
N GLU A 610 -23.00 17.72 0.71
CA GLU A 610 -23.25 18.84 -0.20
C GLU A 610 -22.27 18.82 -1.40
N ASP A 611 -21.66 17.67 -1.69
CA ASP A 611 -20.91 17.47 -2.92
C ASP A 611 -21.92 17.28 -4.08
N THR A 612 -22.66 18.34 -4.43
CA THR A 612 -23.35 18.60 -5.72
C THR A 612 -24.25 19.85 -5.71
N THR A 613 -24.23 20.70 -4.68
CA THR A 613 -24.98 21.98 -4.76
C THR A 613 -24.23 22.97 -5.66
N VAL A 614 -24.88 23.36 -6.76
CA VAL A 614 -24.36 24.34 -7.73
C VAL A 614 -24.13 25.66 -7.00
N LYS A 615 -22.88 25.98 -6.67
CA LYS A 615 -22.53 27.25 -6.03
C LYS A 615 -22.69 28.40 -7.04
N GLU A 616 -23.54 29.35 -6.72
CA GLU A 616 -23.78 30.57 -7.52
C GLU A 616 -22.51 31.42 -7.65
N MET A 617 -22.39 32.18 -8.75
CA MET A 617 -21.24 33.07 -8.97
C MET A 617 -21.30 34.23 -7.97
N THR A 618 -20.27 34.41 -7.15
CA THR A 618 -20.29 35.43 -6.09
C THR A 618 -19.94 36.81 -6.64
N LEU A 619 -20.54 37.87 -6.07
CA LEU A 619 -20.26 39.27 -6.44
C LEU A 619 -18.77 39.63 -6.40
N SER A 620 -18.01 38.99 -5.49
CA SER A 620 -16.56 39.16 -5.36
C SER A 620 -15.77 38.77 -6.61
N GLN A 621 -16.25 37.82 -7.42
CA GLN A 621 -15.57 37.38 -8.65
C GLN A 621 -15.71 38.42 -9.79
N VAL A 622 -16.70 39.31 -9.72
CA VAL A 622 -17.00 40.32 -10.76
C VAL A 622 -16.71 41.75 -10.27
N ALA A 623 -16.37 41.93 -8.99
CA ALA A 623 -16.16 43.24 -8.37
C ALA A 623 -15.18 44.14 -9.14
N GLY A 624 -14.11 43.58 -9.72
CA GLY A 624 -13.15 44.33 -10.52
C GLY A 624 -13.73 45.04 -11.75
N ILE A 625 -14.78 44.49 -12.37
CA ILE A 625 -15.44 45.11 -13.53
C ILE A 625 -16.14 46.41 -13.11
N PHE A 626 -16.78 46.40 -11.93
CA PHE A 626 -17.42 47.59 -11.38
C PHE A 626 -16.42 48.69 -11.02
N TYR A 627 -15.23 48.33 -10.53
CA TYR A 627 -14.16 49.30 -10.26
C TYR A 627 -13.65 49.97 -11.53
N VAL A 628 -13.47 49.20 -12.61
CA VAL A 628 -13.06 49.76 -13.92
C VAL A 628 -14.12 50.70 -14.48
N LEU A 629 -15.41 50.35 -14.36
CA LEU A 629 -16.52 51.20 -14.80
C LEU A 629 -16.57 52.53 -14.03
N LEU A 630 -16.49 52.48 -12.70
CA LEU A 630 -16.48 53.67 -11.83
C LEU A 630 -15.28 54.57 -12.13
N GLY A 631 -14.09 53.98 -12.31
CA GLY A 631 -12.89 54.72 -12.69
C GLY A 631 -13.02 55.40 -14.06
N GLY A 632 -13.57 54.69 -15.05
CA GLY A 632 -13.82 55.23 -16.40
C GLY A 632 -14.81 56.40 -16.40
N LEU A 633 -15.90 56.30 -15.64
CA LEU A 633 -16.88 57.38 -15.48
C LEU A 633 -16.27 58.63 -14.84
N ALA A 634 -15.49 58.44 -13.77
CA ALA A 634 -14.80 59.54 -13.09
C ALA A 634 -13.78 60.24 -14.01
N LEU A 635 -13.02 59.46 -14.80
CA LEU A 635 -12.08 60.00 -15.77
C LEU A 635 -12.79 60.79 -16.88
N ALA A 636 -13.89 60.24 -17.43
CA ALA A 636 -14.68 60.93 -18.45
C ALA A 636 -15.25 62.26 -17.92
N LEU A 637 -15.76 62.28 -16.69
CA LEU A 637 -16.23 63.49 -16.03
C LEU A 637 -15.10 64.50 -15.84
N ALA A 638 -13.92 64.06 -15.43
CA ALA A 638 -12.75 64.93 -15.27
C ALA A 638 -12.31 65.55 -16.61
N VAL A 639 -12.25 64.76 -17.69
CA VAL A 639 -11.92 65.25 -19.03
C VAL A 639 -12.95 66.27 -19.50
N ALA A 640 -14.25 65.98 -19.36
CA ALA A 640 -15.32 66.92 -19.72
C ALA A 640 -15.24 68.23 -18.93
N LEU A 641 -14.91 68.18 -17.64
CA LEU A 641 -14.69 69.37 -16.81
C LEU A 641 -13.44 70.16 -17.25
N ILE A 642 -12.37 69.47 -17.61
CA ILE A 642 -11.14 70.10 -18.12
C ILE A 642 -11.41 70.79 -19.44
N GLU A 643 -12.07 70.13 -20.40
CA GLU A 643 -12.47 70.72 -21.68
C GLU A 643 -13.40 71.92 -21.48
N PHE A 644 -14.40 71.80 -20.60
CA PHE A 644 -15.30 72.89 -20.26
C PHE A 644 -14.54 74.09 -19.65
N CYS A 645 -13.53 73.84 -18.81
CA CYS A 645 -12.69 74.87 -18.24
C CYS A 645 -11.73 75.50 -19.26
N GLN A 646 -11.12 74.69 -20.14
CA GLN A 646 -10.20 75.17 -21.18
C GLN A 646 -10.95 75.97 -22.24
N ASN A 647 -12.08 75.47 -22.73
CA ASN A 647 -12.93 76.18 -23.66
C ASN A 647 -13.52 77.45 -23.02
N GLY A 648 -13.96 77.36 -21.75
CA GLY A 648 -14.39 78.52 -20.98
C GLY A 648 -13.29 79.58 -20.79
N ARG A 649 -12.02 79.18 -20.65
CA ARG A 649 -10.86 80.10 -20.60
C ARG A 649 -10.53 80.69 -21.97
N ALA A 650 -10.53 79.89 -23.03
CA ALA A 650 -10.26 80.35 -24.39
C ALA A 650 -11.32 81.34 -24.87
N GLU A 651 -12.59 81.09 -24.54
CA GLU A 651 -13.71 81.96 -24.90
C GLU A 651 -13.77 83.23 -24.04
N ALA A 652 -13.42 83.14 -22.75
CA ALA A 652 -13.23 84.32 -21.89
C ALA A 652 -12.04 85.21 -22.34
N ALA A 653 -10.97 84.59 -22.85
CA ALA A 653 -9.82 85.30 -23.42
C ALA A 653 -10.15 85.98 -24.76
N ARG A 654 -11.01 85.37 -25.60
CA ARG A 654 -11.51 86.02 -26.84
C ARG A 654 -12.51 87.15 -26.57
N ALA A 655 -13.23 87.10 -25.45
CA ALA A 655 -14.26 88.08 -25.09
C ALA A 655 -13.77 89.21 -24.16
N ASN A 656 -12.51 89.21 -23.69
CA ASN A 656 -11.96 90.18 -22.71
C ASN A 656 -12.81 90.34 -21.43
N VAL A 657 -13.31 89.25 -20.85
CA VAL A 657 -14.12 89.27 -19.61
C VAL A 657 -13.56 88.28 -18.57
N PRO A 658 -13.53 88.60 -17.27
CA PRO A 658 -13.01 87.70 -16.24
C PRO A 658 -13.80 86.37 -16.14
N LEU A 659 -13.07 85.24 -16.07
CA LEU A 659 -13.56 83.86 -16.10
C LEU A 659 -14.77 83.55 -15.18
N ARG A 660 -14.86 84.23 -14.03
CA ARG A 660 -15.92 83.99 -13.02
C ARG A 660 -17.31 84.49 -13.45
N THR A 661 -17.42 85.49 -14.30
CA THR A 661 -18.71 86.02 -14.77
C THR A 661 -19.25 85.25 -15.97
N ALA A 662 -18.38 84.80 -16.89
CA ALA A 662 -18.76 83.98 -18.04
C ALA A 662 -19.31 82.59 -17.66
N LEU A 663 -18.68 81.91 -16.70
CA LEU A 663 -19.14 80.59 -16.21
C LEU A 663 -20.48 80.65 -15.45
N ARG A 664 -20.72 81.73 -14.68
CA ARG A 664 -21.99 81.94 -13.97
C ARG A 664 -23.17 82.23 -14.90
N ALA A 665 -22.93 82.85 -16.05
CA ALA A 665 -23.98 83.14 -17.04
C ALA A 665 -24.45 81.86 -17.76
N ARG A 666 -23.55 80.92 -18.09
CA ARG A 666 -23.91 79.66 -18.76
C ARG A 666 -24.47 78.57 -17.83
N ALA A 667 -24.02 78.49 -16.59
CA ALA A 667 -24.63 77.58 -15.60
C ALA A 667 -26.13 77.86 -15.36
N ARG A 668 -26.55 79.14 -15.53
CA ARG A 668 -27.96 79.56 -15.49
C ARG A 668 -28.75 79.20 -16.76
N LEU A 669 -28.09 79.02 -17.91
CA LEU A 669 -28.73 78.63 -19.18
C LEU A 669 -28.95 77.10 -19.27
N ALA A 670 -28.00 76.30 -18.77
CA ALA A 670 -28.14 74.83 -18.70
C ALA A 670 -29.24 74.39 -17.70
N THR A 671 -29.49 75.19 -16.66
CA THR A 671 -30.60 74.98 -15.72
C THR A 671 -31.94 75.51 -16.24
N ALA A 672 -31.94 76.46 -17.20
CA ALA A 672 -33.17 77.03 -17.76
C ALA A 672 -33.84 76.16 -18.84
N THR A 673 -33.12 75.28 -19.53
CA THR A 673 -33.71 74.35 -20.52
C THR A 673 -34.46 73.19 -19.88
N SER A 674 -34.15 72.84 -18.62
CA SER A 674 -34.90 71.83 -17.86
C SER A 674 -36.24 72.34 -17.29
N ALA A 675 -36.57 73.62 -17.47
CA ALA A 675 -37.72 74.27 -16.84
C ALA A 675 -38.85 74.69 -17.81
N ARG A 676 -38.75 74.38 -19.11
CA ARG A 676 -39.73 74.85 -20.12
C ARG A 676 -40.66 73.79 -20.72
N ASP A 677 -40.74 72.59 -20.15
CA ASP A 677 -41.69 71.54 -20.57
C ASP A 677 -42.56 71.00 -19.43
N ARG A 678 -43.24 71.90 -18.71
CA ARG A 678 -44.39 71.53 -17.86
C ARG A 678 -45.44 72.64 -17.88
N LYS A 679 -46.34 72.58 -18.86
CA LYS A 679 -47.76 72.94 -18.67
C LYS A 679 -48.64 72.13 -19.64
N THR A 680 -49.69 71.59 -19.06
CA THR A 680 -50.58 70.51 -19.49
C THR A 680 -51.63 70.91 -20.54
N LEU A 681 -52.14 69.86 -21.21
CA LEU A 681 -53.22 69.78 -22.22
C LEU A 681 -54.48 70.64 -22.00
N PRO A 682 -55.24 70.84 -23.11
CA PRO A 682 -56.64 70.42 -23.17
C PRO A 682 -56.93 69.43 -24.32
N GLN A 683 -58.06 68.71 -24.21
CA GLN A 683 -58.41 67.44 -24.88
C GLN A 683 -59.51 67.61 -25.97
N ARG A 684 -59.30 66.96 -27.15
CA ARG A 684 -60.22 66.38 -28.21
C ARG A 684 -61.44 67.19 -28.77
N THR A 685 -61.87 67.16 -30.04
CA THR A 685 -61.76 66.33 -31.30
C THR A 685 -62.57 67.07 -32.42
N PRO A 686 -62.82 66.56 -33.68
CA PRO A 686 -62.00 65.88 -34.71
C PRO A 686 -62.20 66.45 -36.16
N GLN A 687 -61.26 66.29 -37.12
CA GLN A 687 -61.48 66.13 -38.59
C GLN A 687 -60.08 66.05 -39.28
N ARG A 688 -59.59 64.87 -39.70
CA ARG A 688 -59.55 64.29 -41.06
C ARG A 688 -58.67 65.03 -42.09
N ASP A 689 -57.54 64.42 -42.44
CA ASP A 689 -56.98 64.15 -43.79
C ASP A 689 -55.46 63.87 -43.64
N HIS A 690 -55.02 62.60 -43.72
CA HIS A 690 -54.55 61.87 -44.91
C HIS A 690 -53.44 62.57 -45.71
N ASP A 691 -52.18 62.13 -45.51
CA ASP A 691 -51.21 61.74 -46.56
C ASP A 691 -49.92 61.21 -45.89
N ARG A 692 -49.70 59.88 -45.88
CA ARG A 692 -48.74 59.16 -46.74
C ARG A 692 -47.32 59.74 -46.77
N LEU A 693 -46.38 59.04 -46.11
CA LEU A 693 -45.27 58.32 -46.77
C LEU A 693 -44.50 57.49 -45.72
N GLY A 694 -44.48 56.18 -45.93
CA GLY A 694 -43.83 55.22 -45.06
C GLY A 694 -42.31 55.21 -45.23
N TRP A 695 -41.60 54.98 -44.14
CA TRP A 695 -40.21 54.59 -44.15
C TRP A 695 -40.11 53.06 -44.05
N ASN A 696 -39.71 52.46 -45.17
CA ASN A 696 -39.21 51.11 -45.23
C ASN A 696 -37.87 51.03 -44.49
N GLY A 697 -37.79 50.12 -43.52
CA GLY A 697 -36.56 49.72 -42.86
C GLY A 697 -36.51 48.21 -42.68
N ALA A 698 -36.75 47.46 -43.76
CA ALA A 698 -36.56 46.01 -43.82
C ALA A 698 -35.77 45.65 -45.09
N ALA A 699 -34.47 45.47 -44.94
CA ALA A 699 -33.54 44.66 -45.74
C ALA A 699 -32.16 44.89 -45.11
N PHE A 700 -31.55 44.04 -44.29
CA PHE A 700 -31.49 42.59 -44.25
C PHE A 700 -31.47 42.14 -42.77
N ALA A 701 -32.57 41.57 -42.31
CA ALA A 701 -32.60 40.69 -41.14
C ALA A 701 -33.59 39.56 -41.45
N GLY A 702 -33.24 38.77 -42.46
CA GLY A 702 -33.85 37.48 -42.73
C GLY A 702 -32.74 36.47 -42.72
N TYR A 703 -32.47 35.89 -41.56
CA TYR A 703 -32.46 34.44 -41.32
C TYR A 703 -32.07 34.22 -39.85
N PHE A 704 -32.95 33.47 -39.16
CA PHE A 704 -32.89 33.00 -37.77
C PHE A 704 -33.36 33.98 -36.67
N THR A 705 -34.64 33.87 -36.32
CA THR A 705 -35.08 34.04 -34.93
C THR A 705 -35.91 32.85 -34.47
N ALA A 706 -35.44 32.30 -33.34
CA ALA A 706 -36.13 31.63 -32.23
C ALA A 706 -37.49 30.94 -32.46
N GLY A 707 -37.51 29.60 -32.35
CA GLY A 707 -38.38 28.92 -31.38
C GLY A 707 -37.46 28.45 -30.23
N THR A 708 -37.80 28.50 -28.96
CA THR A 708 -39.05 28.08 -28.34
C THR A 708 -39.08 28.52 -26.87
N GLN A 709 -40.20 29.08 -26.41
CA GLN A 709 -40.75 28.77 -25.09
C GLN A 709 -42.26 28.64 -25.24
N ILE A 710 -42.75 27.40 -25.23
CA ILE A 710 -44.01 27.03 -24.58
C ILE A 710 -43.76 25.64 -23.98
N SER A 711 -43.83 25.56 -22.66
CA SER A 711 -44.20 24.33 -21.96
C SER A 711 -45.49 24.66 -21.25
N GLN A 712 -46.58 23.96 -21.58
CA GLN A 712 -47.39 23.22 -20.61
C GLN A 712 -48.65 22.61 -21.27
N GLU A 713 -48.85 21.34 -20.92
CA GLU A 713 -50.08 20.53 -20.84
C GLU A 713 -50.44 19.50 -21.93
N ASP A 714 -50.61 18.28 -21.36
CA ASP A 714 -51.42 17.12 -21.71
C ASP A 714 -51.02 16.15 -22.84
N GLY A 715 -50.60 14.96 -22.40
CA GLY A 715 -51.36 13.76 -22.77
C GLY A 715 -50.60 12.60 -23.45
N VAL A 716 -50.63 11.46 -22.74
CA VAL A 716 -50.84 10.09 -23.27
C VAL A 716 -49.63 9.20 -23.57
N HIS A 717 -49.52 8.17 -22.72
CA HIS A 717 -49.12 6.77 -22.94
C HIS A 717 -48.69 6.30 -24.35
N ALA A 718 -47.49 5.71 -24.40
CA ALA A 718 -47.14 4.38 -24.94
C ALA A 718 -45.61 4.25 -24.82
N GLY A 719 -44.99 3.26 -24.18
CA GLY A 719 -45.21 1.83 -24.30
C GLY A 719 -44.47 1.28 -25.52
N PHE A 720 -43.20 0.86 -25.37
CA PHE A 720 -42.66 -0.46 -25.78
C PHE A 720 -41.13 -0.51 -25.72
N THR A 721 -40.66 -1.72 -25.43
CA THR A 721 -39.31 -2.19 -25.11
C THR A 721 -38.50 -2.67 -26.34
N HIS A 722 -37.20 -2.91 -26.11
CA HIS A 722 -36.19 -3.68 -26.88
C HIS A 722 -35.69 -3.03 -28.20
N VAL A 723 -34.38 -2.95 -28.47
CA VAL A 723 -33.28 -3.92 -28.31
C VAL A 723 -32.05 -3.32 -27.63
#